data_AF-A0A8T0RI42-F1
#
_entry.id   AF-A0A8T0RI42-F1
#
_cell.length_a   1.000
_cell.length_b   1.000
_cell.length_c   1.000
_cell.angle_alpha   90.00
_cell.angle_beta   90.00
_cell.angle_gamma   90.00
#
_symmetry.space_group_name_H-M   'P 1'
#
loop_
_entity.id
_entity.type
_entity.pdbx_description
1 polymer ?
#
loop_
_entity_poly.entity_id
_entity_poly.type
_entity_poly.pdbx_seq_one_letter_code
_entity_poly.pdbx_strand_id
1 'polypeptide(L)'
;MDGSGSWDAIDWNQIEDPRPRRLGQAVQESMDDFLLEDEAVIAQGHGVVLLNTREAGTLSVTNFRLLFVSQAKKCVIELGTIPLTTIEKLSDDVKLQPLPHLSDKSHPRELLQVIGKDMRIIVFAFVPKTKQKNEVFDALRRYTKPANLWDLYAFSCDPSTIKNDSEPKWRLLREYFRLFRKSLPQLRGAEEVSLSNDWWRLTRVNSSYSLCSTYPSELIVPRSISDEDLFQASTFRSGKRLPVISWCDAGSGAVLARSSQPMVGLMMNFRNNADEKLVCALSSRTTGDKGSPRKLYIIDARPRANALANGAKGGGSESSSNYPRSEVLFLGIQNIHTMRDSLSRLRDYVDAHGSISSNGTPSAVSVVGDRRNRGSTWGGGNLNSMTSFSSTLGEWLNHIQNILVGASWIAAQIAEEAAAVLVHCSDGWDRTTQLVALSCLLLDPYYRTFSGFQALVEKDWLAFGHPFAERMGVPTVAENGGSQYELLRQPSLGNLSSSPSRNALGPSGPSSNASAQSQTSNNSSPILLQWLDCISQLLRLYPCAFQFSSKFLVDFMDCVLSCRFGNFLCNSEREREQSGVTNSCRCMWSYLADLRASGGSFHEHYNPFYDPVKHNGALLPPAAALAPTLWPQFYLRWTCPIESQGGDLESQWHAMNKKYAEALKAKDIAELRAKDIKMKMESVKQDLQREKRASNTALVTAQSAQRENAAIKKAIESIGCTIKFSTSGNHEDRTEVLSCSLRRGTDVRDQGDENGDFSVSISAIEDSLVSEAPGDHFCESLCPFRTREGCRWPDAPCAQLGSQFVGLKANYDAFDRLSIQDCYFGPE
;
A
#
# COMPACT_ATOMS: atom_id res chain seq x y z
N MET A 1 -24.87 30.40 21.80
CA MET A 1 -24.92 31.34 20.66
C MET A 1 -24.67 30.54 19.43
N ASP A 2 -25.77 30.26 18.74
CA ASP A 2 -25.94 29.18 17.78
C ASP A 2 -25.32 29.53 16.43
N GLY A 3 -24.32 28.75 16.02
CA GLY A 3 -23.71 28.79 14.70
C GLY A 3 -24.32 27.73 13.78
N SER A 4 -25.64 27.71 13.63
CA SER A 4 -26.30 26.94 12.58
C SER A 4 -26.20 27.72 11.26
N GLY A 5 -25.04 27.64 10.61
CA GLY A 5 -24.82 28.24 9.29
C GLY A 5 -25.76 27.62 8.24
N SER A 6 -26.73 28.42 7.80
CA SER A 6 -27.64 28.12 6.69
C SER A 6 -26.88 27.95 5.37
N TRP A 7 -27.33 27.03 4.51
CA TRP A 7 -26.76 26.74 3.19
C TRP A 7 -26.80 27.94 2.21
N ASP A 8 -27.63 28.94 2.50
CA ASP A 8 -27.77 30.15 1.69
C ASP A 8 -26.76 31.25 2.08
N ALA A 9 -25.88 30.97 3.05
CA ALA A 9 -24.81 31.87 3.48
C ALA A 9 -23.44 31.55 2.83
N ILE A 10 -23.38 30.73 1.77
CA ILE A 10 -22.19 30.66 0.92
C ILE A 10 -22.23 31.90 0.02
N ASP A 11 -21.51 32.94 0.43
CA ASP A 11 -21.30 34.14 -0.38
C ASP A 11 -20.39 33.76 -1.56
N TRP A 12 -21.00 33.34 -2.66
CA TRP A 12 -20.31 33.01 -3.92
C TRP A 12 -19.45 34.16 -4.45
N ASN A 13 -19.65 35.39 -3.97
CA ASN A 13 -18.82 36.55 -4.32
C ASN A 13 -17.51 36.62 -3.52
N GLN A 14 -17.37 35.86 -2.42
CA GLN A 14 -16.10 35.72 -1.67
C GLN A 14 -15.18 34.65 -2.26
N ILE A 15 -15.69 33.81 -3.17
CA ILE A 15 -14.89 32.90 -3.98
C ILE A 15 -14.38 33.72 -5.17
N GLU A 16 -13.37 34.57 -4.94
CA GLU A 16 -12.78 35.40 -6.00
C GLU A 16 -12.26 34.52 -7.15
N ASP A 17 -12.77 34.81 -8.35
CA ASP A 17 -12.33 34.29 -9.63
C ASP A 17 -10.93 34.86 -9.96
N PRO A 18 -9.85 34.05 -10.04
CA PRO A 18 -8.55 34.56 -10.46
C PRO A 18 -8.58 34.75 -11.98
N ARG A 19 -9.07 35.90 -12.43
CA ARG A 19 -8.75 36.38 -13.78
C ARG A 19 -7.23 36.42 -13.92
N PRO A 20 -6.67 36.02 -15.07
CA PRO A 20 -5.22 35.95 -15.25
C PRO A 20 -4.65 37.37 -15.31
N ARG A 21 -4.18 37.89 -14.16
CA ARG A 21 -3.34 39.08 -14.16
C ARG A 21 -1.98 38.69 -14.72
N ARG A 22 -1.69 39.19 -15.92
CA ARG A 22 -0.34 39.23 -16.45
C ARG A 22 0.57 39.93 -15.43
N LEU A 23 1.70 39.29 -15.15
CA LEU A 23 3.00 39.82 -14.71
C LEU A 23 3.47 39.30 -13.33
N GLY A 24 4.51 38.45 -13.36
CA GLY A 24 5.53 38.32 -12.32
C GLY A 24 5.34 37.19 -11.31
N GLN A 25 5.96 36.03 -11.59
CA GLN A 25 6.46 35.02 -10.64
C GLN A 25 5.96 35.12 -9.18
N ALA A 26 4.80 34.52 -8.92
CA ALA A 26 4.45 33.98 -7.61
C ALA A 26 4.19 32.49 -7.81
N VAL A 27 4.83 31.65 -7.00
CA VAL A 27 4.83 30.19 -7.09
C VAL A 27 3.39 29.67 -6.96
N GLN A 28 2.76 29.41 -8.10
CA GLN A 28 1.55 28.61 -8.21
C GLN A 28 2.05 27.17 -8.20
N GLU A 29 1.96 26.49 -7.05
CA GLU A 29 2.12 25.04 -6.97
C GLU A 29 1.22 24.44 -8.05
N SER A 30 1.85 23.80 -9.03
CA SER A 30 1.18 23.39 -10.26
C SER A 30 0.29 22.19 -9.94
N MET A 31 -0.87 22.07 -10.61
CA MET A 31 -1.69 20.85 -10.51
C MET A 31 -0.87 19.58 -10.80
N ASP A 32 0.23 19.73 -11.54
CA ASP A 32 1.24 18.71 -11.84
C ASP A 32 1.80 18.00 -10.60
N ASP A 33 1.84 18.67 -9.43
CA ASP A 33 2.34 18.07 -8.19
C ASP A 33 1.44 16.93 -7.65
N PHE A 34 0.18 16.87 -8.10
CA PHE A 34 -0.80 15.85 -7.67
C PHE A 34 -1.04 14.76 -8.73
N LEU A 35 -0.52 14.93 -9.94
CA LEU A 35 -0.72 14.01 -11.05
C LEU A 35 0.21 12.79 -10.91
N LEU A 36 -0.29 11.63 -11.29
CA LEU A 36 0.54 10.45 -11.49
C LEU A 36 1.39 10.63 -12.76
N GLU A 37 2.41 9.79 -12.89
CA GLU A 37 3.18 9.67 -14.12
C GLU A 37 2.25 9.40 -15.32
N ASP A 38 2.45 10.10 -16.43
CA ASP A 38 1.62 10.06 -17.65
C ASP A 38 0.13 10.42 -17.44
N GLU A 39 -0.24 10.94 -16.26
CA GLU A 39 -1.56 11.48 -15.99
C GLU A 39 -1.65 12.93 -16.48
N ALA A 40 -2.69 13.26 -17.26
CA ALA A 40 -2.88 14.57 -17.86
C ALA A 40 -4.30 15.08 -17.61
N VAL A 41 -4.43 16.38 -17.34
CA VAL A 41 -5.71 17.06 -17.15
C VAL A 41 -6.41 17.28 -18.50
N ILE A 42 -7.69 16.92 -18.57
CA ILE A 42 -8.55 16.99 -19.76
C ILE A 42 -9.55 18.15 -19.63
N ALA A 43 -10.15 18.31 -18.46
CA ALA A 43 -11.12 19.36 -18.16
C ALA A 43 -11.03 19.76 -16.70
N GLN A 44 -11.39 21.00 -16.37
CA GLN A 44 -11.22 21.54 -15.02
C GLN A 44 -12.34 22.53 -14.67
N GLY A 45 -12.88 22.39 -13.46
CA GLY A 45 -13.77 23.33 -12.81
C GLY A 45 -13.10 23.95 -11.59
N HIS A 46 -13.26 25.26 -11.41
CA HIS A 46 -12.72 26.05 -10.30
C HIS A 46 -13.85 26.56 -9.40
N GLY A 47 -13.59 26.64 -8.10
CA GLY A 47 -14.61 27.04 -7.13
C GLY A 47 -15.76 26.04 -7.00
N VAL A 48 -15.50 24.76 -7.33
CA VAL A 48 -16.47 23.68 -7.22
C VAL A 48 -16.58 23.27 -5.75
N VAL A 49 -17.81 23.11 -5.26
CA VAL A 49 -18.06 22.70 -3.87
C VAL A 49 -18.41 21.22 -3.81
N LEU A 50 -17.63 20.45 -3.05
CA LEU A 50 -17.95 19.07 -2.68
C LEU A 50 -19.00 19.09 -1.57
N LEU A 51 -20.26 18.78 -1.89
CA LEU A 51 -21.38 18.93 -0.94
C LEU A 51 -21.29 17.97 0.25
N ASN A 52 -20.73 16.78 0.06
CA ASN A 52 -20.58 15.78 1.11
C ASN A 52 -19.81 16.34 2.33
N THR A 53 -18.76 17.12 2.10
CA THR A 53 -17.89 17.68 3.16
C THR A 53 -17.97 19.21 3.27
N ARG A 54 -18.68 19.87 2.35
CA ARG A 54 -18.78 21.34 2.21
C ARG A 54 -17.44 22.01 1.92
N GLU A 55 -16.52 21.31 1.27
CA GLU A 55 -15.22 21.86 0.89
C GLU A 55 -15.27 22.45 -0.53
N ALA A 56 -14.73 23.66 -0.70
CA ALA A 56 -14.54 24.28 -2.01
C ALA A 56 -13.13 23.96 -2.55
N GLY A 57 -13.05 23.77 -3.86
CA GLY A 57 -11.81 23.35 -4.48
C GLY A 57 -11.84 23.37 -6.00
N THR A 58 -10.81 22.75 -6.56
CA THR A 58 -10.64 22.55 -8.00
C THR A 58 -10.96 21.11 -8.33
N LEU A 59 -11.88 20.90 -9.27
CA LEU A 59 -12.28 19.60 -9.78
C LEU A 59 -11.67 19.39 -11.17
N SER A 60 -10.83 18.39 -11.34
CA SER A 60 -10.18 18.10 -12.62
C SER A 60 -10.53 16.70 -13.10
N VAL A 61 -10.91 16.57 -14.36
CA VAL A 61 -11.00 15.29 -15.06
C VAL A 61 -9.66 15.03 -15.71
N THR A 62 -8.99 13.94 -15.35
CA THR A 62 -7.76 13.49 -16.00
C THR A 62 -8.04 12.31 -16.92
N ASN A 63 -7.03 11.81 -17.63
CA ASN A 63 -7.10 10.54 -18.36
C ASN A 63 -7.21 9.30 -17.44
N PHE A 64 -7.16 9.45 -16.11
CA PHE A 64 -7.25 8.35 -15.15
C PHE A 64 -8.39 8.49 -14.14
N ARG A 65 -8.60 9.68 -13.58
CA ARG A 65 -9.52 9.92 -12.45
C ARG A 65 -10.17 11.29 -12.52
N LEU A 66 -11.25 11.41 -11.77
CA LEU A 66 -11.73 12.69 -11.27
C LEU A 66 -10.90 13.04 -10.04
N LEU A 67 -10.23 14.19 -10.06
CA LEU A 67 -9.34 14.68 -9.01
C LEU A 67 -9.94 15.93 -8.36
N PHE A 68 -10.16 15.89 -7.05
CA PHE A 68 -10.62 17.05 -6.30
C PHE A 68 -9.57 17.53 -5.31
N VAL A 69 -9.08 18.75 -5.52
CA VAL A 69 -8.06 19.39 -4.68
C VAL A 69 -8.71 20.53 -3.89
N SER A 70 -8.61 20.46 -2.57
CA SER A 70 -9.16 21.48 -1.67
C SER A 70 -8.39 22.79 -1.80
N GLN A 71 -9.08 23.89 -2.00
CA GLN A 71 -8.45 25.22 -2.09
C GLN A 71 -7.92 25.67 -0.73
N ALA A 72 -8.64 25.33 0.34
CA ALA A 72 -8.27 25.71 1.71
C ALA A 72 -7.09 24.88 2.26
N LYS A 73 -7.12 23.56 2.05
CA LYS A 73 -6.10 22.64 2.59
C LYS A 73 -4.93 22.43 1.64
N LYS A 74 -5.05 22.83 0.37
CA LYS A 74 -4.08 22.57 -0.70
C LYS A 74 -3.67 21.09 -0.79
N CYS A 75 -4.65 20.20 -0.65
CA CYS A 75 -4.41 18.77 -0.69
C CYS A 75 -5.56 18.06 -1.42
N VAL A 76 -5.27 16.86 -1.92
CA VAL A 76 -6.27 15.97 -2.51
C VAL A 76 -7.26 15.53 -1.43
N ILE A 77 -8.55 15.59 -1.74
CA ILE A 77 -9.60 15.03 -0.89
C ILE A 77 -10.01 13.68 -1.47
N GLU A 78 -9.76 12.62 -0.72
CA GLU A 78 -9.98 11.24 -1.18
C GLU A 78 -11.43 10.97 -1.56
N LEU A 79 -12.39 11.45 -0.76
CA LEU A 79 -13.82 11.26 -1.05
C LEU A 79 -14.21 11.84 -2.42
N GLY A 80 -13.70 13.03 -2.75
CA GLY A 80 -13.94 13.71 -4.02
C GLY A 80 -13.08 13.20 -5.18
N THR A 81 -12.15 12.27 -4.95
CA THR A 81 -11.19 11.78 -5.93
C THR A 81 -11.44 10.32 -6.26
N ILE A 82 -11.85 10.03 -7.50
CA ILE A 82 -12.31 8.70 -7.94
C ILE A 82 -11.75 8.34 -9.33
N PRO A 83 -11.15 7.14 -9.52
CA PRO A 83 -10.77 6.66 -10.86
C PRO A 83 -11.97 6.60 -11.81
N LEU A 84 -11.76 6.97 -13.07
CA LEU A 84 -12.83 7.05 -14.06
C LEU A 84 -13.54 5.71 -14.26
N THR A 85 -12.78 4.61 -14.24
CA THR A 85 -13.28 3.23 -14.37
C THR A 85 -14.03 2.75 -13.12
N THR A 86 -13.81 3.38 -11.97
CA THR A 86 -14.56 3.11 -10.73
C THR A 86 -15.93 3.79 -10.74
N ILE A 87 -16.16 4.79 -11.59
CA ILE A 87 -17.47 5.45 -11.74
C ILE A 87 -18.46 4.47 -12.38
N GLU A 88 -19.56 4.22 -11.68
CA GLU A 88 -20.66 3.36 -12.14
C GLU A 88 -21.72 4.18 -12.88
N LYS A 89 -22.10 5.34 -12.32
CA LYS A 89 -23.18 6.17 -12.83
C LYS A 89 -22.87 7.65 -12.64
N LEU A 90 -23.24 8.44 -13.65
CA LEU A 90 -23.18 9.91 -13.66
C LEU A 90 -24.59 10.47 -13.78
N SER A 91 -24.92 11.51 -13.03
CA SER A 91 -26.23 12.18 -13.09
C SER A 91 -26.09 13.69 -12.97
N ASP A 92 -26.73 14.41 -13.88
CA ASP A 92 -26.82 15.86 -13.97
C ASP A 92 -28.21 16.41 -13.56
N ASP A 93 -29.22 15.54 -13.42
CA ASP A 93 -30.57 15.86 -12.93
C ASP A 93 -30.73 15.45 -11.46
N VAL A 94 -29.94 16.08 -10.58
CA VAL A 94 -29.97 15.81 -9.14
C VAL A 94 -31.06 16.65 -8.49
N LYS A 95 -32.14 15.99 -8.03
CA LYS A 95 -33.22 16.63 -7.26
C LYS A 95 -33.00 16.39 -5.77
N LEU A 96 -32.39 17.36 -5.08
CA LEU A 96 -32.33 17.34 -3.62
C LEU A 96 -33.75 17.57 -3.06
N GLN A 97 -34.18 16.74 -2.10
CA GLN A 97 -35.46 16.98 -1.42
C GLN A 97 -35.40 18.31 -0.65
N PRO A 98 -36.40 19.20 -0.79
CA PRO A 98 -36.46 20.42 -0.01
C PRO A 98 -36.61 20.08 1.48
N LEU A 99 -35.77 20.69 2.33
CA LEU A 99 -35.92 20.61 3.78
C LEU A 99 -37.31 21.16 4.20
N PRO A 100 -38.04 20.55 5.15
CA PRO A 100 -39.40 20.97 5.52
C PRO A 100 -39.54 22.38 6.14
N HIS A 101 -38.45 23.14 6.31
CA HIS A 101 -38.48 24.45 6.97
C HIS A 101 -37.71 25.58 6.27
N LEU A 102 -37.29 25.42 5.02
CA LEU A 102 -36.66 26.51 4.26
C LEU A 102 -37.30 26.61 2.88
N SER A 103 -38.38 27.37 2.81
CA SER A 103 -38.86 27.93 1.55
C SER A 103 -37.93 29.09 1.17
N ASP A 104 -36.81 28.80 0.51
CA ASP A 104 -36.16 29.84 -0.28
C ASP A 104 -35.88 29.36 -1.71
N LYS A 105 -36.46 30.10 -2.65
CA LYS A 105 -36.37 29.90 -4.11
C LYS A 105 -35.12 30.60 -4.64
N SER A 106 -33.99 30.43 -3.98
CA SER A 106 -32.78 31.20 -4.24
C SER A 106 -31.74 30.35 -4.97
N HIS A 107 -31.76 30.48 -6.30
CA HIS A 107 -30.76 30.05 -7.29
C HIS A 107 -30.82 28.57 -7.75
N PRO A 108 -30.92 28.30 -9.07
CA PRO A 108 -30.83 26.95 -9.60
C PRO A 108 -29.42 26.41 -9.34
N ARG A 109 -29.30 25.34 -8.54
CA ARG A 109 -28.03 24.68 -8.26
C ARG A 109 -27.65 23.79 -9.43
N GLU A 110 -26.49 24.06 -10.03
CA GLU A 110 -25.93 23.19 -11.06
C GLU A 110 -25.15 22.05 -10.39
N LEU A 111 -25.82 20.91 -10.22
CA LEU A 111 -25.29 19.75 -9.51
C LEU A 111 -24.79 18.66 -10.46
N LEU A 112 -23.77 17.95 -10.03
CA LEU A 112 -23.26 16.73 -10.65
C LEU A 112 -23.12 15.65 -9.58
N GLN A 113 -23.81 14.53 -9.77
CA GLN A 113 -23.68 13.35 -8.92
C GLN A 113 -22.84 12.28 -9.63
N VAL A 114 -21.89 11.72 -8.89
CA VAL A 114 -21.02 10.61 -9.31
C VAL A 114 -21.20 9.46 -8.33
N ILE A 115 -21.63 8.31 -8.82
CA ILE A 115 -21.80 7.08 -8.02
C ILE A 115 -20.67 6.13 -8.38
N GLY A 116 -19.90 5.70 -7.38
CA GLY A 116 -18.81 4.76 -7.52
C GLY A 116 -19.22 3.31 -7.24
N LYS A 117 -18.51 2.37 -7.88
CA LYS A 117 -18.55 0.94 -7.57
C LYS A 117 -18.02 0.61 -6.17
N ASP A 118 -17.35 1.57 -5.56
CA ASP A 118 -16.62 1.45 -4.31
C ASP A 118 -17.39 2.11 -3.13
N MET A 119 -18.72 2.11 -3.22
CA MET A 119 -19.69 2.58 -2.22
C MET A 119 -19.86 4.10 -2.08
N ARG A 120 -19.07 4.94 -2.75
CA ARG A 120 -19.22 6.40 -2.63
C ARG A 120 -20.34 6.95 -3.52
N ILE A 121 -21.06 7.94 -3.00
CA ILE A 121 -21.96 8.82 -3.75
C ILE A 121 -21.47 10.25 -3.55
N ILE A 122 -20.88 10.83 -4.59
CA ILE A 122 -20.28 12.16 -4.55
C ILE A 122 -21.22 13.15 -5.21
N VAL A 123 -21.42 14.32 -4.60
CA VAL A 123 -22.19 15.42 -5.20
C VAL A 123 -21.35 16.68 -5.24
N PHE A 124 -21.15 17.20 -6.46
CA PHE A 124 -20.46 18.45 -6.72
C PHE A 124 -21.48 19.54 -7.07
N ALA A 125 -21.31 20.71 -6.50
CA ALA A 125 -22.06 21.91 -6.85
C ALA A 125 -21.16 22.89 -7.60
N PHE A 126 -21.63 23.32 -8.77
CA PHE A 126 -20.96 24.29 -9.63
C PHE A 126 -21.61 25.66 -9.48
N VAL A 127 -20.81 26.69 -9.76
CA VAL A 127 -21.30 28.07 -9.88
C VAL A 127 -22.33 28.13 -11.02
N PRO A 128 -23.59 28.55 -10.77
CA PRO A 128 -24.63 28.60 -11.79
C PRO A 128 -24.25 29.52 -12.96
N LYS A 129 -24.78 29.22 -14.16
CA LYS A 129 -24.55 30.02 -15.39
C LYS A 129 -23.10 30.00 -15.90
N THR A 130 -22.28 29.06 -15.45
CA THR A 130 -20.95 28.81 -16.01
C THR A 130 -20.98 27.63 -16.98
N LYS A 131 -20.01 27.51 -17.88
CA LYS A 131 -19.88 26.33 -18.75
C LYS A 131 -19.13 25.17 -18.09
N GLN A 132 -18.57 25.39 -16.90
CA GLN A 132 -17.67 24.44 -16.23
C GLN A 132 -18.32 23.08 -15.95
N LYS A 133 -19.59 23.06 -15.50
CA LYS A 133 -20.30 21.80 -15.25
C LYS A 133 -20.42 20.97 -16.53
N ASN A 134 -20.83 21.60 -17.63
CA ASN A 134 -21.03 20.90 -18.90
C ASN A 134 -19.70 20.39 -19.45
N GLU A 135 -18.62 21.20 -19.38
CA GLU A 135 -17.27 20.78 -19.79
C GLU A 135 -16.77 19.56 -19.00
N VAL A 136 -16.90 19.59 -17.66
CA VAL A 136 -16.54 18.46 -16.79
C VAL A 136 -17.42 17.25 -17.08
N PHE A 137 -18.73 17.42 -17.24
CA PHE A 137 -19.67 16.33 -17.47
C PHE A 137 -19.46 15.66 -18.84
N ASP A 138 -19.22 16.45 -19.89
CA ASP A 138 -18.94 15.95 -21.23
C ASP A 138 -17.60 15.19 -21.26
N ALA A 139 -16.57 15.71 -20.56
CA ALA A 139 -15.32 14.99 -20.38
C ALA A 139 -15.53 13.65 -19.64
N LEU A 140 -16.25 13.66 -18.52
CA LEU A 140 -16.57 12.43 -17.77
C LEU A 140 -17.33 11.42 -18.63
N ARG A 141 -18.36 11.85 -19.39
CA ARG A 141 -19.10 10.95 -20.29
C ARG A 141 -18.20 10.31 -21.34
N ARG A 142 -17.20 11.05 -21.84
CA ARG A 142 -16.26 10.56 -22.87
C ARG A 142 -15.23 9.58 -22.31
N TYR A 143 -14.68 9.83 -21.12
CA TYR A 143 -13.53 9.08 -20.60
C TYR A 143 -13.87 8.00 -19.56
N THR A 144 -15.07 8.01 -18.96
CA THR A 144 -15.51 6.92 -18.05
C THR A 144 -15.84 5.61 -18.77
N LYS A 145 -16.14 5.68 -20.07
CA LYS A 145 -16.46 4.53 -20.91
C LYS A 145 -15.61 4.57 -22.18
N PRO A 146 -14.30 4.26 -22.08
CA PRO A 146 -13.43 4.23 -23.25
C PRO A 146 -13.96 3.27 -24.31
N ALA A 147 -13.69 3.55 -25.59
CA ALA A 147 -14.15 2.70 -26.68
C ALA A 147 -13.27 1.46 -26.85
N ASN A 148 -11.96 1.65 -26.70
CA ASN A 148 -10.97 0.59 -26.85
C ASN A 148 -10.30 0.27 -25.51
N LEU A 149 -9.80 -0.96 -25.39
CA LEU A 149 -9.01 -1.39 -24.24
C LEU A 149 -7.78 -0.50 -24.02
N TRP A 150 -7.09 -0.14 -25.12
CA TRP A 150 -5.86 0.66 -25.11
C TRP A 150 -6.06 2.13 -24.71
N ASP A 151 -7.31 2.61 -24.65
CA ASP A 151 -7.62 3.97 -24.19
C ASP A 151 -7.59 4.08 -22.65
N LEU A 152 -7.44 2.95 -21.92
CA LEU A 152 -7.33 2.93 -20.47
C LEU A 152 -5.97 3.45 -20.01
N TYR A 153 -5.96 4.17 -18.87
CA TYR A 153 -4.72 4.63 -18.24
C TYR A 153 -3.68 3.52 -17.98
N ALA A 154 -4.11 2.27 -17.79
CA ALA A 154 -3.18 1.13 -17.65
C ALA A 154 -2.17 0.98 -18.81
N PHE A 155 -2.49 1.51 -19.99
CA PHE A 155 -1.64 1.48 -21.19
C PHE A 155 -0.87 2.79 -21.44
N SER A 156 -0.96 3.77 -20.52
CA SER A 156 -0.24 5.04 -20.64
C SER A 156 1.25 4.93 -20.35
N CYS A 157 1.68 3.90 -19.61
CA CYS A 157 3.06 3.74 -19.17
C CYS A 157 4.01 3.45 -20.32
N ASP A 158 5.21 4.05 -20.29
CA ASP A 158 6.30 3.68 -21.19
C ASP A 158 6.71 2.20 -20.97
N PRO A 159 6.64 1.33 -22.00
CA PRO A 159 7.08 -0.06 -21.93
C PRO A 159 8.50 -0.25 -21.40
N SER A 160 9.39 0.74 -21.57
CA SER A 160 10.77 0.69 -21.06
C SER A 160 10.86 0.66 -19.53
N THR A 161 9.83 1.18 -18.83
CA THR A 161 9.77 1.26 -17.37
C THR A 161 9.20 0.00 -16.71
N ILE A 162 8.68 -0.94 -17.52
CA ILE A 162 8.01 -2.14 -17.03
C ILE A 162 9.07 -3.17 -16.64
N LYS A 163 9.17 -3.47 -15.35
CA LYS A 163 9.97 -4.59 -14.86
C LYS A 163 9.29 -5.89 -15.31
N ASN A 164 10.03 -6.75 -16.00
CA ASN A 164 9.62 -8.11 -16.35
C ASN A 164 9.66 -9.02 -15.10
N ASP A 165 8.89 -8.67 -14.07
CA ASP A 165 8.70 -9.49 -12.87
C ASP A 165 7.79 -10.68 -13.23
N SER A 166 8.38 -11.87 -13.31
CA SER A 166 7.77 -13.19 -13.62
C SER A 166 6.38 -13.13 -14.30
N GLU A 167 6.33 -13.35 -15.60
CA GLU A 167 5.11 -13.48 -16.41
C GLU A 167 4.01 -14.34 -15.73
N PRO A 168 2.71 -14.00 -15.88
CA PRO A 168 1.59 -14.70 -15.22
C PRO A 168 1.62 -16.22 -15.40
N LYS A 169 1.99 -16.71 -16.59
CA LYS A 169 2.13 -18.13 -16.89
C LYS A 169 3.13 -18.85 -15.98
N TRP A 170 4.26 -18.21 -15.68
CA TRP A 170 5.25 -18.75 -14.73
C TRP A 170 4.75 -18.76 -13.29
N ARG A 171 3.92 -17.78 -12.90
CA ARG A 171 3.28 -17.78 -11.57
C ARG A 171 2.28 -18.93 -11.43
N LEU A 172 1.48 -19.19 -12.47
CA LEU A 172 0.57 -20.33 -12.52
C LEU A 172 1.32 -21.66 -12.45
N LEU A 173 2.36 -21.82 -13.26
CA LEU A 173 3.20 -23.02 -13.24
C LEU A 173 3.81 -23.23 -11.85
N ARG A 174 4.40 -22.20 -11.24
CA ARG A 174 4.96 -22.29 -9.89
C ARG A 174 3.94 -22.81 -8.87
N GLU A 175 2.68 -22.40 -8.99
CA GLU A 175 1.60 -22.91 -8.16
C GLU A 175 1.29 -24.38 -8.42
N TYR A 176 1.24 -24.81 -9.68
CA TYR A 176 1.08 -26.24 -10.01
C TYR A 176 2.23 -27.09 -9.45
N PHE A 177 3.49 -26.66 -9.58
CA PHE A 177 4.62 -27.37 -8.97
C PHE A 177 4.48 -27.50 -7.44
N ARG A 178 4.02 -26.43 -6.78
CA ARG A 178 3.77 -26.42 -5.32
C ARG A 178 2.72 -27.45 -4.93
N LEU A 179 1.59 -27.51 -5.65
CA LEU A 179 0.52 -28.49 -5.41
C LEU A 179 1.01 -29.94 -5.55
N PHE A 180 1.95 -30.18 -6.47
CA PHE A 180 2.60 -31.48 -6.64
C PHE A 180 3.75 -31.75 -5.65
N ARG A 181 4.06 -30.83 -4.72
CA ARG A 181 5.22 -30.84 -3.82
C ARG A 181 6.56 -31.04 -4.55
N LYS A 182 6.68 -30.48 -5.76
CA LYS A 182 7.91 -30.52 -6.55
C LYS A 182 8.53 -29.14 -6.63
N SER A 183 9.86 -29.06 -6.57
CA SER A 183 10.58 -27.81 -6.83
C SER A 183 10.52 -27.47 -8.32
N LEU A 184 10.29 -26.20 -8.64
CA LEU A 184 10.45 -25.72 -10.01
C LEU A 184 11.94 -25.88 -10.41
N PRO A 185 12.27 -26.55 -11.54
CA PRO A 185 13.65 -26.64 -11.98
C PRO A 185 14.23 -25.24 -12.23
N GLN A 186 15.47 -25.02 -11.76
CA GLN A 186 16.15 -23.71 -11.84
C GLN A 186 16.57 -23.32 -13.28
N LEU A 187 16.41 -24.20 -14.27
CA LEU A 187 16.76 -23.91 -15.65
C LEU A 187 15.74 -22.96 -16.29
N ARG A 188 16.17 -21.71 -16.54
CA ARG A 188 15.63 -20.89 -17.62
C ARG A 188 16.05 -21.50 -18.96
N GLY A 189 15.37 -22.56 -19.36
CA GLY A 189 15.56 -23.25 -20.62
C GLY A 189 14.33 -24.07 -20.91
N ALA A 190 13.82 -24.00 -22.14
CA ALA A 190 12.58 -24.62 -22.59
C ALA A 190 12.65 -26.16 -22.66
N GLU A 191 13.05 -26.82 -21.57
CA GLU A 191 12.86 -28.26 -21.42
C GLU A 191 11.45 -28.53 -20.89
N GLU A 192 10.74 -29.42 -21.58
CA GLU A 192 9.37 -29.81 -21.27
C GLU A 192 9.29 -30.52 -19.92
N VAL A 193 9.02 -29.78 -18.86
CA VAL A 193 8.87 -30.39 -17.53
C VAL A 193 7.54 -31.13 -17.46
N SER A 194 7.58 -32.45 -17.63
CA SER A 194 6.44 -33.33 -17.38
C SER A 194 6.10 -33.35 -15.89
N LEU A 195 4.97 -32.75 -15.52
CA LEU A 195 4.49 -32.72 -14.14
C LEU A 195 3.38 -33.77 -13.93
N SER A 196 3.70 -34.84 -13.19
CA SER A 196 2.70 -35.83 -12.77
C SER A 196 3.06 -36.46 -11.42
N ASN A 197 2.07 -37.06 -10.76
CA ASN A 197 2.23 -37.96 -9.62
C ASN A 197 1.38 -39.22 -9.88
N ASP A 198 1.11 -40.02 -8.86
CA ASP A 198 0.40 -41.29 -9.02
C ASP A 198 -1.09 -41.13 -9.36
N TRP A 199 -1.69 -39.98 -9.04
CA TRP A 199 -3.10 -39.69 -9.27
C TRP A 199 -3.35 -38.70 -10.41
N TRP A 200 -2.50 -37.68 -10.53
CA TRP A 200 -2.74 -36.47 -11.33
C TRP A 200 -1.63 -36.25 -12.35
N ARG A 201 -1.96 -35.61 -13.47
CA ARG A 201 -1.02 -35.14 -14.47
C ARG A 201 -1.37 -33.73 -14.92
N LEU A 202 -0.36 -32.96 -15.29
CA LEU A 202 -0.49 -31.72 -16.03
C LEU A 202 -0.64 -32.05 -17.51
N THR A 203 -1.66 -31.49 -18.16
CA THR A 203 -1.84 -31.57 -19.62
C THR A 203 -1.66 -30.21 -20.27
N ARG A 204 -1.12 -30.23 -21.49
CA ARG A 204 -0.92 -29.06 -22.35
C ARG A 204 -1.89 -29.04 -23.54
N VAL A 205 -2.92 -29.90 -23.52
CA VAL A 205 -3.92 -29.97 -24.59
C VAL A 205 -4.61 -28.62 -24.87
N ASN A 206 -4.63 -27.71 -23.89
CA ASN A 206 -5.20 -26.37 -24.03
C ASN A 206 -4.14 -25.27 -24.27
N SER A 207 -2.89 -25.59 -24.64
CA SER A 207 -1.81 -24.60 -24.76
C SER A 207 -2.07 -23.53 -25.83
N SER A 208 -2.89 -23.84 -26.83
CA SER A 208 -3.36 -22.91 -27.86
C SER A 208 -4.77 -22.38 -27.61
N TYR A 209 -5.36 -22.68 -26.44
CA TYR A 209 -6.71 -22.32 -26.02
C TYR A 209 -7.84 -22.86 -26.93
N SER A 210 -7.54 -23.88 -27.74
CA SER A 210 -8.49 -24.46 -28.70
C SER A 210 -9.51 -25.41 -28.05
N LEU A 211 -9.12 -26.08 -26.96
CA LEU A 211 -10.02 -26.94 -26.19
C LEU A 211 -11.05 -26.09 -25.43
N CYS A 212 -10.57 -25.09 -24.69
CA CYS A 212 -11.41 -24.12 -23.98
C CYS A 212 -10.70 -22.76 -23.91
N SER A 213 -11.28 -21.77 -24.59
CA SER A 213 -10.71 -20.43 -24.73
C SER A 213 -10.67 -19.61 -23.44
N THR A 214 -11.41 -20.03 -22.42
CA THR A 214 -11.56 -19.33 -21.13
C THR A 214 -10.90 -20.07 -19.97
N TYR A 215 -10.22 -21.19 -20.24
CA TYR A 215 -9.38 -21.91 -19.29
C TYR A 215 -7.91 -21.55 -19.49
N PRO A 216 -7.05 -21.82 -18.49
CA PRO A 216 -5.62 -21.62 -18.65
C PRO A 216 -5.04 -22.56 -19.72
N SER A 217 -3.87 -22.19 -20.23
CA SER A 217 -3.10 -22.95 -21.21
C SER A 217 -2.69 -24.34 -20.72
N GLU A 218 -2.56 -24.54 -19.41
CA GLU A 218 -2.20 -25.83 -18.80
C GLU A 218 -3.20 -26.23 -17.70
N LEU A 219 -3.59 -27.51 -17.68
CA LEU A 219 -4.67 -28.03 -16.83
C LEU A 219 -4.23 -29.25 -16.03
N ILE A 220 -4.65 -29.35 -14.76
CA ILE A 220 -4.43 -30.55 -13.94
C ILE A 220 -5.63 -31.48 -14.09
N VAL A 221 -5.37 -32.73 -14.46
CA VAL A 221 -6.39 -33.76 -14.74
C VAL A 221 -5.99 -35.12 -14.12
N PRO A 222 -6.93 -36.07 -13.97
CA PRO A 222 -6.59 -37.43 -13.59
C PRO A 222 -5.58 -38.09 -14.53
N ARG A 223 -4.57 -38.75 -13.96
CA ARG A 223 -3.50 -39.44 -14.69
C ARG A 223 -4.05 -40.50 -15.65
N SER A 224 -5.13 -41.17 -15.27
CA SER A 224 -5.78 -42.24 -16.05
C SER A 224 -6.59 -41.74 -17.25
N ILE A 225 -6.82 -40.44 -17.37
CA ILE A 225 -7.62 -39.84 -18.45
C ILE A 225 -6.69 -39.40 -19.58
N SER A 226 -6.99 -39.81 -20.80
CA SER A 226 -6.24 -39.44 -22.01
C SER A 226 -6.64 -38.04 -22.52
N ASP A 227 -5.81 -37.40 -23.34
CA ASP A 227 -6.18 -36.10 -23.93
C ASP A 227 -7.37 -36.23 -24.91
N GLU A 228 -7.57 -37.39 -25.55
CA GLU A 228 -8.77 -37.66 -26.37
C GLU A 228 -10.05 -37.68 -25.53
N ASP A 229 -10.01 -38.33 -24.36
CA ASP A 229 -11.14 -38.30 -23.42
C ASP A 229 -11.46 -36.84 -23.01
N LEU A 230 -10.46 -35.97 -22.85
CA LEU A 230 -10.66 -34.55 -22.53
C LEU A 230 -11.35 -33.80 -23.68
N PHE A 231 -10.94 -34.04 -24.93
CA PHE A 231 -11.62 -33.45 -26.10
C PHE A 231 -13.09 -33.85 -26.13
N GLN A 232 -13.40 -35.14 -25.97
CA GLN A 232 -14.77 -35.63 -26.00
C GLN A 232 -15.60 -35.10 -24.84
N ALA A 233 -15.05 -35.08 -23.61
CA ALA A 233 -15.73 -34.55 -22.43
C ALA A 233 -16.01 -33.04 -22.56
N SER A 234 -15.09 -32.27 -23.15
CA SER A 234 -15.25 -30.82 -23.31
C SER A 234 -16.50 -30.44 -24.11
N THR A 235 -16.89 -31.25 -25.10
CA THR A 235 -18.09 -30.98 -25.93
C THR A 235 -19.40 -31.06 -25.14
N PHE A 236 -19.38 -31.74 -23.99
CA PHE A 236 -20.56 -31.93 -23.14
C PHE A 236 -20.69 -30.86 -22.04
N ARG A 237 -19.75 -29.93 -21.92
CA ARG A 237 -19.71 -28.92 -20.87
C ARG A 237 -19.91 -27.53 -21.46
N SER A 238 -20.73 -26.70 -20.81
CA SER A 238 -21.01 -25.33 -21.30
C SER A 238 -19.71 -24.53 -21.46
N GLY A 239 -19.52 -23.86 -22.60
CA GLY A 239 -18.28 -23.14 -22.92
C GLY A 239 -17.02 -24.03 -22.98
N LYS A 240 -17.20 -25.35 -23.11
CA LYS A 240 -16.13 -26.37 -23.07
C LYS A 240 -15.30 -26.40 -21.78
N ARG A 241 -15.85 -25.86 -20.69
CA ARG A 241 -15.18 -25.78 -19.38
C ARG A 241 -15.34 -27.09 -18.61
N LEU A 242 -14.59 -28.09 -19.08
CA LEU A 242 -14.57 -29.45 -18.55
C LEU A 242 -14.09 -29.54 -17.08
N PRO A 243 -14.42 -30.62 -16.35
CA PRO A 243 -13.90 -30.89 -15.02
C PRO A 243 -12.37 -30.94 -14.99
N VAL A 244 -11.77 -30.03 -14.21
CA VAL A 244 -10.32 -29.94 -14.00
C VAL A 244 -10.01 -29.64 -12.54
N ILE A 245 -8.84 -30.05 -12.08
CA ILE A 245 -8.43 -29.95 -10.67
C ILE A 245 -7.87 -28.54 -10.40
N SER A 246 -8.41 -27.87 -9.39
CA SER A 246 -7.92 -26.58 -8.91
C SER A 246 -7.02 -26.72 -7.68
N TRP A 247 -7.30 -27.69 -6.82
CA TRP A 247 -6.47 -28.01 -5.65
C TRP A 247 -6.48 -29.51 -5.38
N CYS A 248 -5.37 -30.02 -4.85
CA CYS A 248 -5.24 -31.42 -4.47
C CYS A 248 -4.48 -31.57 -3.14
N ASP A 249 -4.95 -32.50 -2.31
CA ASP A 249 -4.24 -32.89 -1.11
C ASP A 249 -3.14 -33.88 -1.46
N ALA A 250 -1.91 -33.56 -1.09
CA ALA A 250 -0.75 -34.38 -1.42
C ALA A 250 -0.62 -35.65 -0.56
N GLY A 251 -1.34 -35.75 0.57
CA GLY A 251 -1.35 -36.95 1.42
C GLY A 251 -2.40 -37.98 0.99
N SER A 252 -3.65 -37.56 0.98
CA SER A 252 -4.81 -38.41 0.70
C SER A 252 -5.15 -38.54 -0.78
N GLY A 253 -4.67 -37.63 -1.63
CA GLY A 253 -5.13 -37.50 -3.02
C GLY A 253 -6.60 -37.07 -3.10
N ALA A 254 -7.16 -36.42 -2.09
CA ALA A 254 -8.44 -35.73 -2.21
C ALA A 254 -8.28 -34.51 -3.14
N VAL A 255 -9.35 -34.11 -3.84
CA VAL A 255 -9.28 -33.03 -4.83
C VAL A 255 -10.48 -32.09 -4.74
N LEU A 256 -10.21 -30.83 -5.06
CA LEU A 256 -11.20 -29.83 -5.39
C LEU A 256 -11.10 -29.54 -6.89
N ALA A 257 -12.10 -29.99 -7.63
CA ALA A 257 -12.24 -29.79 -9.06
C ALA A 257 -13.32 -28.74 -9.38
N ARG A 258 -13.23 -28.17 -10.58
CA ARG A 258 -14.14 -27.14 -11.08
C ARG A 258 -14.55 -27.39 -12.53
N SER A 259 -15.76 -26.98 -12.88
CA SER A 259 -16.28 -27.00 -14.25
C SER A 259 -17.41 -25.99 -14.47
N SER A 260 -17.94 -25.95 -15.69
CA SER A 260 -19.28 -25.46 -15.99
C SER A 260 -20.33 -26.58 -15.89
N GLN A 261 -21.60 -26.21 -16.08
CA GLN A 261 -22.69 -27.18 -16.11
C GLN A 261 -22.56 -28.18 -17.27
N PRO A 262 -23.05 -29.42 -17.10
CA PRO A 262 -23.19 -30.37 -18.19
C PRO A 262 -24.37 -30.02 -19.11
N MET A 263 -24.28 -30.41 -20.38
CA MET A 263 -25.29 -30.17 -21.42
C MET A 263 -26.32 -31.31 -21.47
N VAL A 264 -26.96 -31.60 -20.34
CA VAL A 264 -27.89 -32.73 -20.16
C VAL A 264 -29.28 -32.48 -20.77
N GLY A 265 -29.66 -31.21 -20.97
CA GLY A 265 -30.98 -30.78 -21.42
C GLY A 265 -32.10 -31.01 -20.39
N LEU A 266 -33.30 -30.53 -20.71
CA LEU A 266 -34.45 -30.54 -19.78
C LEU A 266 -34.86 -31.96 -19.36
N MET A 267 -34.81 -32.91 -20.30
CA MET A 267 -35.19 -34.30 -20.05
C MET A 267 -34.06 -35.13 -19.42
N MET A 268 -32.89 -34.52 -19.16
CA MET A 268 -31.71 -35.16 -18.55
C MET A 268 -31.28 -36.46 -19.26
N ASN A 269 -31.52 -36.53 -20.58
CA ASN A 269 -31.30 -37.72 -21.40
C ASN A 269 -30.00 -37.66 -22.19
N PHE A 270 -29.42 -36.47 -22.41
CA PHE A 270 -28.12 -36.35 -23.04
C PHE A 270 -27.01 -36.75 -22.05
N ARG A 271 -26.11 -37.60 -22.50
CA ARG A 271 -25.04 -38.20 -21.72
C ARG A 271 -23.75 -38.23 -22.53
N ASN A 272 -22.62 -38.24 -21.83
CA ASN A 272 -21.31 -38.35 -22.46
C ASN A 272 -20.42 -39.28 -21.62
N ASN A 273 -20.03 -40.41 -22.22
CA ASN A 273 -19.24 -41.42 -21.53
C ASN A 273 -17.84 -40.91 -21.12
N ALA A 274 -17.25 -39.99 -21.89
CA ALA A 274 -15.95 -39.41 -21.56
C ALA A 274 -16.05 -38.44 -20.36
N ASP A 275 -17.12 -37.64 -20.27
CA ASP A 275 -17.40 -36.80 -19.09
C ASP A 275 -17.67 -37.65 -17.85
N GLU A 276 -18.53 -38.68 -17.96
CA GLU A 276 -18.81 -39.61 -16.86
C GLU A 276 -17.52 -40.30 -16.37
N LYS A 277 -16.66 -40.75 -17.30
CA LYS A 277 -15.35 -41.34 -17.01
C LYS A 277 -14.42 -40.33 -16.32
N LEU A 278 -14.33 -39.10 -16.82
CA LEU A 278 -13.50 -38.03 -16.26
C LEU A 278 -13.94 -37.67 -14.83
N VAL A 279 -15.23 -37.47 -14.61
CA VAL A 279 -15.80 -37.16 -13.29
C VAL A 279 -15.57 -38.31 -12.31
N CYS A 280 -15.79 -39.56 -12.74
CA CYS A 280 -15.52 -40.74 -11.93
C CYS A 280 -14.03 -40.86 -11.54
N ALA A 281 -13.12 -40.51 -12.47
CA ALA A 281 -11.67 -40.57 -12.24
C ALA A 281 -11.18 -39.62 -11.13
N LEU A 282 -11.90 -38.53 -10.82
CA LEU A 282 -11.58 -37.65 -9.69
C LEU A 282 -11.62 -38.38 -8.34
N SER A 283 -12.48 -39.40 -8.22
CA SER A 283 -12.65 -40.19 -6.99
C SER A 283 -11.72 -41.41 -6.91
N SER A 284 -10.96 -41.69 -7.97
CA SER A 284 -10.16 -42.92 -8.11
C SER A 284 -8.90 -42.92 -7.26
N ARG A 285 -8.62 -44.03 -6.56
CA ARG A 285 -7.37 -44.24 -5.81
C ARG A 285 -6.23 -44.69 -6.73
N THR A 286 -5.01 -44.75 -6.19
CA THR A 286 -3.82 -45.18 -6.95
C THR A 286 -3.95 -46.60 -7.47
N THR A 287 -3.25 -46.88 -8.57
CA THR A 287 -3.09 -48.22 -9.12
C THR A 287 -2.35 -49.12 -8.11
N GLY A 288 -3.11 -49.93 -7.36
CA GLY A 288 -2.58 -50.84 -6.34
C GLY A 288 -3.39 -50.86 -5.04
N ASP A 289 -4.17 -49.81 -4.76
CA ASP A 289 -5.03 -49.75 -3.59
C ASP A 289 -6.35 -50.49 -3.88
N LYS A 290 -6.60 -51.59 -3.16
CA LYS A 290 -7.86 -52.37 -3.27
C LYS A 290 -9.02 -51.71 -2.51
N GLY A 291 -8.80 -50.55 -1.90
CA GLY A 291 -9.83 -49.79 -1.19
C GLY A 291 -10.94 -49.28 -2.11
N SER A 292 -12.13 -49.05 -1.54
CA SER A 292 -13.24 -48.41 -2.25
C SER A 292 -12.85 -47.00 -2.72
N PRO A 293 -13.34 -46.54 -3.90
CA PRO A 293 -13.14 -45.17 -4.36
C PRO A 293 -13.54 -44.14 -3.30
N ARG A 294 -12.95 -42.94 -3.37
CA ARG A 294 -13.30 -41.83 -2.48
C ARG A 294 -14.75 -41.43 -2.69
N LYS A 295 -15.39 -40.84 -1.67
CA LYS A 295 -16.71 -40.22 -1.86
C LYS A 295 -16.58 -39.05 -2.84
N LEU A 296 -17.54 -38.92 -3.76
CA LEU A 296 -17.59 -37.84 -4.73
C LEU A 296 -18.80 -36.95 -4.48
N TYR A 297 -18.56 -35.67 -4.24
CA TYR A 297 -19.60 -34.66 -4.16
C TYR A 297 -19.61 -33.78 -5.39
N ILE A 298 -20.77 -33.60 -6.02
CA ILE A 298 -20.97 -32.68 -7.14
C ILE A 298 -21.81 -31.52 -6.64
N ILE A 299 -21.22 -30.34 -6.62
CA ILE A 299 -21.79 -29.14 -6.01
C ILE A 299 -22.20 -28.17 -7.10
N ASP A 300 -23.51 -28.08 -7.30
CA ASP A 300 -24.09 -27.03 -8.12
C ASP A 300 -24.32 -25.79 -7.23
N ALA A 301 -23.59 -24.72 -7.50
CA ALA A 301 -23.69 -23.51 -6.70
C ALA A 301 -25.08 -22.84 -6.78
N ARG A 302 -25.92 -23.19 -7.77
CA ARG A 302 -27.18 -22.52 -8.06
C ARG A 302 -28.31 -22.97 -7.13
N PRO A 303 -29.39 -22.18 -7.04
CA PRO A 303 -30.70 -22.69 -6.64
C PRO A 303 -31.17 -23.76 -7.61
N ARG A 304 -31.79 -24.83 -7.09
CA ARG A 304 -32.33 -25.95 -7.88
C ARG A 304 -33.28 -25.48 -9.00
N ALA A 305 -34.11 -24.47 -8.73
CA ALA A 305 -35.00 -23.88 -9.73
C ALA A 305 -34.22 -23.26 -10.91
N ASN A 306 -33.12 -22.57 -10.64
CA ASN A 306 -32.29 -21.97 -11.68
C ASN A 306 -31.55 -23.04 -12.48
N ALA A 307 -31.12 -24.14 -11.85
CA ALA A 307 -30.53 -25.27 -12.55
C ALA A 307 -31.53 -25.93 -13.51
N LEU A 308 -32.78 -26.13 -13.09
CA LEU A 308 -33.85 -26.65 -13.94
C LEU A 308 -34.16 -25.70 -15.11
N ALA A 309 -34.21 -24.39 -14.87
CA ALA A 309 -34.39 -23.39 -15.92
C ALA A 309 -33.24 -23.39 -16.94
N ASN A 310 -32.01 -23.70 -16.52
CA ASN A 310 -30.89 -23.91 -17.45
C ASN A 310 -31.03 -25.22 -18.23
N GLY A 311 -31.60 -26.27 -17.62
CA GLY A 311 -31.98 -27.50 -18.32
C GLY A 311 -32.89 -27.24 -19.53
N ALA A 312 -33.89 -26.37 -19.36
CA ALA A 312 -34.75 -25.91 -20.46
C ALA A 312 -34.00 -25.22 -21.61
N LYS A 313 -32.78 -24.70 -21.35
CA LYS A 313 -31.90 -24.07 -22.34
C LYS A 313 -30.78 -25.00 -22.84
N GLY A 314 -30.85 -26.30 -22.54
CA GLY A 314 -29.87 -27.31 -22.96
C GLY A 314 -28.78 -27.62 -21.94
N GLY A 315 -28.64 -26.84 -20.86
CA GLY A 315 -27.72 -27.11 -19.75
C GLY A 315 -28.28 -28.12 -18.76
N GLY A 316 -28.03 -27.92 -17.46
CA GLY A 316 -28.64 -28.70 -16.38
C GLY A 316 -27.64 -29.05 -15.27
N SER A 317 -27.83 -30.18 -14.62
CA SER A 317 -26.96 -30.69 -13.54
C SER A 317 -26.83 -32.21 -13.65
N GLU A 318 -25.77 -32.77 -13.08
CA GLU A 318 -25.52 -34.19 -13.00
C GLU A 318 -26.62 -34.93 -12.22
N SER A 319 -26.82 -36.21 -12.55
CA SER A 319 -27.72 -37.11 -11.82
C SER A 319 -26.94 -38.28 -11.23
N SER A 320 -27.19 -38.63 -9.97
CA SER A 320 -26.57 -39.79 -9.31
C SER A 320 -26.84 -41.13 -10.04
N SER A 321 -27.83 -41.19 -10.93
CA SER A 321 -28.07 -42.36 -11.80
C SER A 321 -26.99 -42.53 -12.87
N ASN A 322 -26.48 -41.43 -13.41
CA ASN A 322 -25.51 -41.42 -14.52
C ASN A 322 -24.07 -41.26 -14.00
N TYR A 323 -23.91 -40.63 -12.84
CA TYR A 323 -22.65 -40.47 -12.13
C TYR A 323 -22.70 -41.33 -10.87
N PRO A 324 -22.46 -42.65 -10.98
CA PRO A 324 -22.61 -43.56 -9.86
C PRO A 324 -21.65 -43.19 -8.73
N ARG A 325 -22.10 -43.38 -7.47
CA ARG A 325 -21.33 -43.04 -6.25
C ARG A 325 -21.04 -41.55 -6.07
N SER A 326 -21.78 -40.68 -6.76
CA SER A 326 -21.77 -39.23 -6.54
C SER A 326 -23.02 -38.76 -5.81
N GLU A 327 -22.83 -37.74 -4.96
CA GLU A 327 -23.91 -37.01 -4.29
C GLU A 327 -23.99 -35.60 -4.86
N VAL A 328 -25.15 -35.23 -5.43
CA VAL A 328 -25.38 -33.95 -6.08
C VAL A 328 -26.11 -32.99 -5.14
N LEU A 329 -25.50 -31.84 -4.84
CA LEU A 329 -26.03 -30.85 -3.90
C LEU A 329 -26.18 -29.47 -4.56
N PHE A 330 -27.15 -28.70 -4.06
CA PHE A 330 -27.45 -27.34 -4.53
C PHE A 330 -27.23 -26.32 -3.41
N LEU A 331 -26.37 -25.34 -3.63
CA LEU A 331 -26.02 -24.34 -2.59
C LEU A 331 -26.93 -23.10 -2.56
N GLY A 332 -27.78 -22.88 -3.57
CA GLY A 332 -28.74 -21.78 -3.53
C GLY A 332 -28.17 -20.38 -3.77
N ILE A 333 -26.96 -20.26 -4.35
CA ILE A 333 -26.31 -18.96 -4.60
C ILE A 333 -26.88 -18.31 -5.86
N GLN A 334 -27.48 -17.13 -5.68
CA GLN A 334 -28.20 -16.38 -6.71
C GLN A 334 -27.29 -15.90 -7.86
N ASN A 335 -27.89 -15.38 -8.92
CA ASN A 335 -27.15 -14.95 -10.11
C ASN A 335 -26.57 -13.53 -9.97
N ILE A 336 -25.80 -13.12 -10.97
CA ILE A 336 -25.08 -11.83 -11.01
C ILE A 336 -26.00 -10.60 -10.87
N HIS A 337 -27.25 -10.68 -11.37
CA HIS A 337 -28.19 -9.56 -11.32
C HIS A 337 -28.71 -9.34 -9.90
N THR A 338 -29.06 -10.43 -9.20
CA THR A 338 -29.44 -10.36 -7.79
C THR A 338 -28.33 -9.76 -6.93
N MET A 339 -27.07 -10.14 -7.18
CA MET A 339 -25.93 -9.60 -6.42
C MET A 339 -25.69 -8.12 -6.67
N ARG A 340 -25.83 -7.67 -7.94
CA ARG A 340 -25.73 -6.25 -8.30
C ARG A 340 -26.81 -5.42 -7.61
N ASP A 341 -28.06 -5.86 -7.70
CA ASP A 341 -29.19 -5.12 -7.16
C ASP A 341 -29.12 -5.05 -5.63
N SER A 342 -28.68 -6.13 -4.98
CA SER A 342 -28.43 -6.17 -3.53
C SER A 342 -27.36 -5.16 -3.10
N LEU A 343 -26.22 -5.08 -3.80
CA LEU A 343 -25.17 -4.11 -3.47
C LEU A 343 -25.65 -2.66 -3.68
N SER A 344 -26.41 -2.39 -4.75
CA SER A 344 -26.95 -1.05 -4.98
C SER A 344 -27.86 -0.60 -3.83
N ARG A 345 -28.76 -1.47 -3.36
CA ARG A 345 -29.63 -1.17 -2.21
C ARG A 345 -28.82 -0.95 -0.94
N LEU A 346 -27.77 -1.74 -0.71
CA LEU A 346 -26.87 -1.56 0.44
C LEU A 346 -26.19 -0.19 0.41
N ARG A 347 -25.68 0.22 -0.76
CA ARG A 347 -25.04 1.53 -0.95
C ARG A 347 -26.01 2.67 -0.67
N ASP A 348 -27.20 2.63 -1.26
CA ASP A 348 -28.21 3.67 -1.08
C ASP A 348 -28.65 3.78 0.39
N TYR A 349 -28.77 2.65 1.08
CA TYR A 349 -29.07 2.60 2.51
C TYR A 349 -27.95 3.25 3.35
N VAL A 350 -26.70 2.85 3.12
CA VAL A 350 -25.53 3.34 3.87
C VAL A 350 -25.30 4.84 3.64
N ASP A 351 -25.53 5.35 2.43
CA ASP A 351 -25.43 6.79 2.13
C ASP A 351 -26.55 7.62 2.77
N ALA A 352 -27.78 7.10 2.81
CA ALA A 352 -28.92 7.79 3.43
C ALA A 352 -28.77 7.93 4.96
N HIS A 353 -28.11 6.95 5.60
CA HIS A 353 -27.98 6.87 7.06
C HIS A 353 -26.59 7.25 7.59
N GLY A 354 -25.61 7.48 6.70
CA GLY A 354 -24.26 7.87 7.07
C GLY A 354 -24.14 9.29 7.63
N SER A 355 -23.04 9.54 8.36
CA SER A 355 -22.67 10.86 8.86
C SER A 355 -22.29 11.84 7.73
N ILE A 356 -21.74 11.33 6.63
CA ILE A 356 -21.34 12.06 5.42
C ILE A 356 -22.27 11.62 4.29
N SER A 357 -23.49 12.15 4.26
CA SER A 357 -24.51 11.80 3.26
C SER A 357 -24.41 12.66 2.01
N SER A 358 -24.67 12.06 0.84
CA SER A 358 -24.75 12.76 -0.44
C SER A 358 -25.87 13.83 -0.51
N ASN A 359 -26.89 13.73 0.34
CA ASN A 359 -27.99 14.70 0.42
C ASN A 359 -27.61 16.00 1.16
N GLY A 360 -26.38 16.12 1.68
CA GLY A 360 -25.87 17.30 2.36
C GLY A 360 -26.36 17.47 3.80
N THR A 361 -27.47 16.85 4.19
CA THR A 361 -27.93 16.75 5.58
C THR A 361 -27.29 15.55 6.28
N PRO A 362 -26.41 15.74 7.28
CA PRO A 362 -26.00 14.64 8.15
C PRO A 362 -27.25 14.05 8.80
N SER A 363 -27.38 12.72 8.85
CA SER A 363 -28.42 12.11 9.68
C SER A 363 -28.22 12.57 11.13
N ALA A 364 -29.25 13.18 11.73
CA ALA A 364 -29.24 13.81 13.05
C ALA A 364 -28.86 12.88 14.23
N VAL A 365 -28.68 11.58 13.96
CA VAL A 365 -28.22 10.56 14.91
C VAL A 365 -26.78 10.80 15.39
N SER A 366 -26.00 11.62 14.69
CA SER A 366 -24.59 11.89 15.02
C SER A 366 -24.33 13.12 15.92
N VAL A 367 -25.36 13.92 16.26
CA VAL A 367 -25.14 15.23 16.93
C VAL A 367 -25.45 15.24 18.44
N VAL A 368 -26.02 14.18 19.02
CA VAL A 368 -26.20 14.12 20.49
C VAL A 368 -25.08 13.30 21.13
N GLY A 369 -24.02 14.00 21.52
CA GLY A 369 -22.94 13.44 22.31
C GLY A 369 -23.38 13.10 23.73
N ASP A 370 -23.80 11.86 23.96
CA ASP A 370 -23.78 11.29 25.31
C ASP A 370 -22.51 10.44 25.48
N ARG A 371 -21.52 11.01 26.17
CA ARG A 371 -20.19 10.42 26.45
C ARG A 371 -20.23 9.17 27.34
N ARG A 372 -21.39 8.54 27.57
CA ARG A 372 -21.56 7.45 28.55
C ARG A 372 -21.98 6.09 28.02
N ASN A 373 -22.30 5.93 26.72
CA ASN A 373 -22.58 4.61 26.16
C ASN A 373 -21.64 4.26 25.00
N ARG A 374 -20.69 3.37 25.31
CA ARG A 374 -19.74 2.76 24.36
C ARG A 374 -20.44 1.61 23.62
N GLY A 375 -21.35 1.94 22.71
CA GLY A 375 -22.02 0.98 21.83
C GLY A 375 -22.33 1.62 20.48
N SER A 376 -21.82 1.07 19.39
CA SER A 376 -22.00 1.58 18.02
C SER A 376 -23.48 1.79 17.70
N THR A 377 -23.85 3.00 17.30
CA THR A 377 -25.21 3.43 16.96
C THR A 377 -25.46 3.51 15.45
N TRP A 378 -24.89 2.59 14.66
CA TRP A 378 -25.40 2.38 13.29
C TRP A 378 -26.79 1.75 13.36
N GLY A 379 -27.78 2.36 12.70
CA GLY A 379 -29.16 1.88 12.70
C GLY A 379 -30.06 2.51 13.78
N GLY A 380 -29.68 3.72 14.24
CA GLY A 380 -30.41 4.63 15.15
C GLY A 380 -31.71 4.05 15.70
N GLY A 381 -31.72 3.69 16.99
CA GLY A 381 -32.68 2.84 17.73
C GLY A 381 -34.18 3.18 17.64
N ASN A 382 -34.68 3.38 16.44
CA ASN A 382 -36.07 3.52 16.05
C ASN A 382 -36.50 2.21 15.37
N LEU A 383 -37.59 1.62 15.84
CA LEU A 383 -38.04 0.29 15.46
C LEU A 383 -38.30 0.13 13.95
N ASN A 384 -38.70 1.22 13.27
CA ASN A 384 -38.92 1.25 11.81
C ASN A 384 -37.63 1.31 11.00
N SER A 385 -36.54 1.84 11.59
CA SER A 385 -35.21 1.84 10.98
C SER A 385 -34.54 0.48 11.17
N MET A 386 -34.85 -0.25 12.26
CA MET A 386 -34.34 -1.62 12.47
C MET A 386 -34.96 -2.66 11.52
N THR A 387 -36.24 -2.51 11.14
CA THR A 387 -36.88 -3.42 10.16
C THR A 387 -36.40 -3.19 8.73
N SER A 388 -36.17 -1.94 8.32
CA SER A 388 -35.55 -1.62 7.01
C SER A 388 -34.05 -1.94 6.98
N PHE A 389 -33.34 -1.74 8.10
CA PHE A 389 -31.97 -2.19 8.31
C PHE A 389 -31.88 -3.72 8.18
N SER A 390 -32.73 -4.46 8.87
CA SER A 390 -32.73 -5.92 8.85
C SER A 390 -33.10 -6.52 7.50
N SER A 391 -33.96 -5.86 6.69
CA SER A 391 -34.35 -6.37 5.38
C SER A 391 -33.29 -6.12 4.30
N THR A 392 -32.74 -4.91 4.22
CA THR A 392 -31.78 -4.55 3.16
C THR A 392 -30.36 -5.04 3.45
N LEU A 393 -29.88 -4.84 4.68
CA LEU A 393 -28.58 -5.40 5.12
C LEU A 393 -28.65 -6.93 5.15
N GLY A 394 -29.80 -7.48 5.55
CA GLY A 394 -30.05 -8.91 5.61
C GLY A 394 -29.88 -9.59 4.26
N GLU A 395 -30.36 -8.99 3.17
CA GLU A 395 -30.20 -9.55 1.82
C GLU A 395 -28.73 -9.73 1.40
N TRP A 396 -27.89 -8.68 1.53
CA TRP A 396 -26.47 -8.77 1.18
C TRP A 396 -25.75 -9.79 2.07
N LEU A 397 -25.97 -9.70 3.39
CA LEU A 397 -25.35 -10.60 4.35
C LEU A 397 -25.77 -12.06 4.15
N ASN A 398 -27.02 -12.33 3.75
CA ASN A 398 -27.47 -13.68 3.39
C ASN A 398 -26.71 -14.23 2.18
N HIS A 399 -26.40 -13.40 1.18
CA HIS A 399 -25.58 -13.82 0.05
C HIS A 399 -24.15 -14.19 0.48
N ILE A 400 -23.53 -13.37 1.33
CA ILE A 400 -22.20 -13.64 1.91
C ILE A 400 -22.22 -14.94 2.74
N GLN A 401 -23.24 -15.11 3.58
CA GLN A 401 -23.43 -16.31 4.40
C GLN A 401 -23.52 -17.58 3.54
N ASN A 402 -24.32 -17.56 2.46
CA ASN A 402 -24.47 -18.73 1.59
C ASN A 402 -23.15 -19.13 0.92
N ILE A 403 -22.33 -18.16 0.52
CA ILE A 403 -20.99 -18.43 -0.06
C ILE A 403 -20.06 -19.02 1.01
N LEU A 404 -20.02 -18.43 2.21
CA LEU A 404 -19.21 -18.90 3.33
C LEU A 404 -19.58 -20.31 3.79
N VAL A 405 -20.88 -20.58 3.97
CA VAL A 405 -21.39 -21.90 4.35
C VAL A 405 -21.06 -22.93 3.28
N GLY A 406 -21.26 -22.60 2.00
CA GLY A 406 -20.91 -23.48 0.89
C GLY A 406 -19.43 -23.84 0.86
N ALA A 407 -18.54 -22.85 0.94
CA ALA A 407 -17.09 -23.08 0.94
C ALA A 407 -16.60 -23.83 2.19
N SER A 408 -17.15 -23.50 3.36
CA SER A 408 -16.80 -24.17 4.62
C SER A 408 -17.23 -25.64 4.60
N TRP A 409 -18.41 -25.93 4.05
CA TRP A 409 -18.87 -27.30 3.85
C TRP A 409 -17.97 -28.06 2.87
N ILE A 410 -17.59 -27.47 1.73
CA ILE A 410 -16.67 -28.07 0.76
C ILE A 410 -15.33 -28.41 1.42
N ALA A 411 -14.76 -27.44 2.18
CA ALA A 411 -13.50 -27.64 2.88
C ALA A 411 -13.59 -28.77 3.92
N ALA A 412 -14.69 -28.87 4.67
CA ALA A 412 -14.90 -29.94 5.63
C ALA A 412 -14.95 -31.32 4.96
N GLN A 413 -15.66 -31.47 3.83
CA GLN A 413 -15.71 -32.75 3.11
C GLN A 413 -14.33 -33.23 2.65
N ILE A 414 -13.48 -32.30 2.21
CA ILE A 414 -12.13 -32.62 1.77
C ILE A 414 -11.22 -32.91 2.96
N ALA A 415 -11.25 -32.08 4.00
CA ALA A 415 -10.33 -32.17 5.13
C ALA A 415 -10.66 -33.34 6.08
N GLU A 416 -11.94 -33.65 6.30
CA GLU A 416 -12.38 -34.67 7.27
C GLU A 416 -12.65 -36.03 6.61
N GLU A 417 -13.24 -36.06 5.41
CA GLU A 417 -13.60 -37.31 4.73
C GLU A 417 -12.60 -37.74 3.64
N ALA A 418 -11.60 -36.90 3.33
CA ALA A 418 -10.74 -37.07 2.15
C ALA A 418 -11.56 -37.27 0.85
N ALA A 419 -12.70 -36.56 0.73
CA ALA A 419 -13.59 -36.68 -0.42
C ALA A 419 -13.06 -35.94 -1.65
N ALA A 420 -13.50 -36.37 -2.84
CA ALA A 420 -13.35 -35.59 -4.06
C ALA A 420 -14.58 -34.68 -4.23
N VAL A 421 -14.36 -33.41 -4.55
CA VAL A 421 -15.45 -32.44 -4.74
C VAL A 421 -15.33 -31.78 -6.12
N LEU A 422 -16.39 -31.83 -6.91
CA LEU A 422 -16.53 -31.11 -8.18
C LEU A 422 -17.50 -29.95 -7.98
N VAL A 423 -17.04 -28.72 -8.16
CA VAL A 423 -17.87 -27.52 -8.03
C VAL A 423 -18.18 -26.93 -9.41
N HIS A 424 -19.45 -26.66 -9.68
CA HIS A 424 -19.85 -25.95 -10.89
C HIS A 424 -21.02 -24.99 -10.62
N CYS A 425 -21.32 -24.16 -11.61
CA CYS A 425 -22.57 -23.39 -11.65
C CYS A 425 -23.10 -23.44 -13.09
N SER A 426 -23.59 -22.34 -13.67
CA SER A 426 -23.92 -22.31 -15.10
C SER A 426 -22.63 -22.31 -15.94
N ASP A 427 -21.87 -21.21 -15.92
CA ASP A 427 -20.68 -21.05 -16.77
C ASP A 427 -19.37 -21.44 -16.09
N GLY A 428 -19.36 -21.62 -14.76
CA GLY A 428 -18.17 -22.09 -14.05
C GLY A 428 -17.08 -21.04 -13.78
N TRP A 429 -17.41 -19.74 -13.89
CA TRP A 429 -16.45 -18.63 -13.70
C TRP A 429 -16.83 -17.58 -12.64
N ASP A 430 -18.06 -17.58 -12.12
CA ASP A 430 -18.51 -16.64 -11.05
C ASP A 430 -18.57 -17.36 -9.69
N ARG A 431 -19.72 -17.95 -9.37
CA ARG A 431 -19.97 -18.67 -8.10
C ARG A 431 -19.01 -19.82 -7.87
N THR A 432 -18.67 -20.55 -8.95
CA THR A 432 -17.67 -21.61 -8.90
C THR A 432 -16.32 -21.06 -8.44
N THR A 433 -15.90 -19.93 -9.00
CA THR A 433 -14.64 -19.27 -8.61
C THR A 433 -14.67 -18.84 -7.15
N GLN A 434 -15.77 -18.21 -6.70
CA GLN A 434 -15.95 -17.82 -5.29
C GLN A 434 -15.80 -19.01 -4.35
N LEU A 435 -16.52 -20.11 -4.60
CA LEU A 435 -16.50 -21.31 -3.76
C LEU A 435 -15.15 -22.02 -3.79
N VAL A 436 -14.56 -22.19 -4.98
CA VAL A 436 -13.28 -22.90 -5.14
C VAL A 436 -12.16 -22.11 -4.47
N ALA A 437 -12.04 -20.82 -4.75
CA ALA A 437 -10.98 -20.00 -4.18
C ALA A 437 -11.12 -19.85 -2.66
N LEU A 438 -12.36 -19.70 -2.15
CA LEU A 438 -12.60 -19.63 -0.70
C LEU A 438 -12.33 -20.98 -0.01
N SER A 439 -12.69 -22.11 -0.63
CA SER A 439 -12.37 -23.44 -0.10
C SER A 439 -10.85 -23.69 -0.08
N CYS A 440 -10.13 -23.26 -1.13
CA CYS A 440 -8.67 -23.27 -1.16
C CYS A 440 -8.08 -22.50 0.04
N LEU A 441 -8.55 -21.29 0.34
CA LEU A 441 -8.11 -20.50 1.51
C LEU A 441 -8.35 -21.22 2.84
N LEU A 442 -9.47 -21.92 2.97
CA LEU A 442 -9.80 -22.71 4.16
C LEU A 442 -8.91 -23.94 4.26
N LEU A 443 -8.61 -24.63 3.16
CA LEU A 443 -7.85 -25.88 3.14
C LEU A 443 -6.34 -25.68 3.32
N ASP A 444 -5.76 -24.66 2.68
CA ASP A 444 -4.31 -24.54 2.51
C ASP A 444 -3.76 -23.24 3.16
N PRO A 445 -2.92 -23.34 4.21
CA PRO A 445 -2.32 -22.18 4.87
C PRO A 445 -1.48 -21.31 3.94
N TYR A 446 -0.93 -21.86 2.86
CA TYR A 446 -0.14 -21.08 1.91
C TYR A 446 -0.95 -19.92 1.34
N TYR A 447 -2.21 -20.14 0.96
CA TYR A 447 -3.06 -19.11 0.38
C TYR A 447 -3.42 -17.97 1.34
N ARG A 448 -3.17 -18.15 2.64
CA ARG A 448 -3.37 -17.14 3.68
C ARG A 448 -2.15 -16.21 3.86
N THR A 449 -1.10 -16.41 3.07
CA THR A 449 0.07 -15.51 2.94
C THR A 449 -0.11 -14.54 1.77
N PHE A 450 0.70 -13.48 1.67
CA PHE A 450 0.68 -12.58 0.50
C PHE A 450 0.98 -13.33 -0.81
N SER A 451 2.00 -14.18 -0.81
CA SER A 451 2.41 -14.94 -2.00
C SER A 451 1.35 -15.96 -2.41
N GLY A 452 0.72 -16.63 -1.44
CA GLY A 452 -0.36 -17.55 -1.73
C GLY A 452 -1.65 -16.86 -2.15
N PHE A 453 -2.02 -15.75 -1.53
CA PHE A 453 -3.18 -14.96 -1.97
C PHE A 453 -3.01 -14.51 -3.42
N GLN A 454 -1.83 -14.01 -3.77
CA GLN A 454 -1.48 -13.69 -5.16
C GLN A 454 -1.63 -14.92 -6.08
N ALA A 455 -1.02 -16.05 -5.72
CA ALA A 455 -1.09 -17.28 -6.51
C ALA A 455 -2.53 -17.77 -6.70
N LEU A 456 -3.35 -17.67 -5.66
CA LEU A 456 -4.75 -18.06 -5.68
C LEU A 456 -5.57 -17.17 -6.62
N VAL A 457 -5.38 -15.85 -6.56
CA VAL A 457 -6.08 -14.90 -7.45
C VAL A 457 -5.64 -15.09 -8.90
N GLU A 458 -4.33 -15.18 -9.15
CA GLU A 458 -3.79 -15.44 -10.49
C GLU A 458 -4.31 -16.76 -11.06
N LYS A 459 -4.41 -17.82 -10.25
CA LYS A 459 -4.92 -19.13 -10.68
C LYS A 459 -6.44 -19.11 -10.85
N ASP A 460 -7.19 -19.00 -9.75
CA ASP A 460 -8.63 -19.30 -9.73
C ASP A 460 -9.51 -18.20 -10.30
N TRP A 461 -9.05 -16.96 -10.29
CA TRP A 461 -9.79 -15.81 -10.85
C TRP A 461 -9.30 -15.45 -12.24
N LEU A 462 -8.00 -15.20 -12.40
CA LEU A 462 -7.46 -14.69 -13.67
C LEU A 462 -7.31 -15.82 -14.70
N ALA A 463 -6.51 -16.84 -14.41
CA ALA A 463 -6.18 -17.90 -15.36
C ALA A 463 -7.42 -18.75 -15.72
N PHE A 464 -8.25 -19.07 -14.72
CA PHE A 464 -9.53 -19.75 -14.94
C PHE A 464 -10.64 -18.86 -15.53
N GLY A 465 -10.35 -17.61 -15.91
CA GLY A 465 -11.22 -16.81 -16.78
C GLY A 465 -12.50 -16.30 -16.11
N HIS A 466 -12.40 -15.75 -14.90
CA HIS A 466 -13.46 -14.87 -14.41
C HIS A 466 -13.55 -13.64 -15.35
N PRO A 467 -14.74 -13.32 -15.89
CA PRO A 467 -14.87 -12.30 -16.93
C PRO A 467 -14.81 -10.88 -16.33
N PHE A 468 -13.62 -10.46 -15.91
CA PHE A 468 -13.41 -9.18 -15.23
C PHE A 468 -13.87 -7.98 -16.06
N ALA A 469 -13.52 -7.90 -17.35
CA ALA A 469 -13.94 -6.77 -18.17
C ALA A 469 -15.47 -6.63 -18.20
N GLU A 470 -16.22 -7.73 -18.34
CA GLU A 470 -17.69 -7.69 -18.29
C GLU A 470 -18.23 -7.34 -16.90
N ARG A 471 -17.72 -7.98 -15.84
CA ARG A 471 -18.20 -7.75 -14.46
C ARG A 471 -17.90 -6.33 -13.97
N MET A 472 -16.82 -5.75 -14.49
CA MET A 472 -16.38 -4.41 -14.21
C MET A 472 -16.95 -3.36 -15.17
N GLY A 473 -17.60 -3.75 -16.28
CA GLY A 473 -18.10 -2.81 -17.28
C GLY A 473 -16.99 -2.02 -17.98
N VAL A 474 -15.84 -2.67 -18.21
CA VAL A 474 -14.65 -2.15 -18.91
C VAL A 474 -14.68 -2.69 -20.36
N PRO A 475 -14.06 -2.02 -21.36
CA PRO A 475 -14.11 -2.47 -22.74
C PRO A 475 -13.60 -3.91 -22.92
N THR A 476 -14.38 -4.72 -23.64
CA THR A 476 -14.00 -6.07 -24.04
C THR A 476 -13.26 -6.03 -25.37
N VAL A 477 -12.28 -6.91 -25.56
CA VAL A 477 -11.63 -7.11 -26.85
C VAL A 477 -12.63 -7.81 -27.77
N ALA A 478 -13.12 -7.13 -28.82
CA ALA A 478 -14.03 -7.75 -29.76
C ALA A 478 -13.29 -8.82 -30.58
N GLU A 479 -13.80 -10.05 -30.61
CA GLU A 479 -13.37 -11.07 -31.58
C GLU A 479 -13.92 -10.70 -32.97
N ASN A 480 -13.33 -9.69 -33.63
CA ASN A 480 -13.42 -9.49 -35.08
C ASN A 480 -12.37 -8.48 -35.55
N GLY A 481 -11.29 -9.00 -36.14
CA GLY A 481 -10.26 -8.21 -36.82
C GLY A 481 -8.87 -8.81 -36.62
N GLY A 482 -8.51 -9.82 -37.41
CA GLY A 482 -7.13 -10.27 -37.49
C GLY A 482 -6.19 -9.15 -37.96
N SER A 483 -4.95 -9.21 -37.47
CA SER A 483 -3.76 -8.46 -37.91
C SER A 483 -3.84 -6.94 -37.87
N GLN A 484 -3.22 -6.33 -36.85
CA GLN A 484 -2.73 -4.95 -36.91
C GLN A 484 -1.30 -4.76 -36.39
N TYR A 485 -0.53 -5.83 -36.30
CA TYR A 485 0.93 -5.75 -36.10
C TYR A 485 1.65 -6.37 -37.29
N GLU A 486 1.61 -5.69 -38.44
CA GLU A 486 2.72 -5.67 -39.40
C GLU A 486 2.51 -4.62 -40.51
N LEU A 487 3.53 -3.78 -40.68
CA LEU A 487 3.93 -3.04 -41.90
C LEU A 487 3.26 -1.71 -42.25
N LEU A 488 3.94 -0.63 -41.83
CA LEU A 488 4.08 0.59 -42.63
C LEU A 488 5.09 0.35 -43.78
N ARG A 489 4.62 0.29 -45.04
CA ARG A 489 5.27 0.88 -46.24
C ARG A 489 4.51 0.57 -47.55
N GLN A 490 3.84 1.61 -48.06
CA GLN A 490 3.72 1.98 -49.49
C GLN A 490 2.75 1.22 -50.44
N PRO A 491 2.34 1.87 -51.56
CA PRO A 491 0.92 1.94 -51.97
C PRO A 491 0.53 1.20 -53.26
N SER A 492 -0.80 1.06 -53.42
CA SER A 492 -1.60 0.92 -54.66
C SER A 492 -1.49 -0.36 -55.50
N LEU A 493 -2.59 -1.14 -55.59
CA LEU A 493 -3.33 -1.49 -56.82
C LEU A 493 -4.34 -2.65 -56.64
N GLY A 494 -5.62 -2.35 -56.88
CA GLY A 494 -6.52 -3.07 -57.82
C GLY A 494 -7.07 -4.48 -57.54
N ASN A 495 -8.42 -4.54 -57.49
CA ASN A 495 -9.33 -5.61 -58.01
C ASN A 495 -9.45 -6.94 -57.24
N LEU A 496 -10.58 -7.68 -57.19
CA LEU A 496 -12.01 -7.56 -57.54
C LEU A 496 -12.71 -8.85 -57.05
N SER A 497 -14.00 -8.76 -56.67
CA SER A 497 -15.04 -9.83 -56.71
C SER A 497 -14.94 -11.01 -55.71
N SER A 498 -15.99 -11.59 -55.13
CA SER A 498 -17.41 -11.68 -55.52
C SER A 498 -18.29 -12.11 -54.33
N SER A 499 -19.43 -11.44 -54.13
CA SER A 499 -20.64 -11.99 -53.49
C SER A 499 -21.40 -12.88 -54.49
N PRO A 500 -22.46 -13.63 -54.09
CA PRO A 500 -23.78 -12.99 -54.05
C PRO A 500 -24.74 -13.47 -52.95
N SER A 501 -25.58 -12.53 -52.56
CA SER A 501 -26.77 -12.60 -51.71
C SER A 501 -28.04 -12.89 -52.52
N ARG A 502 -29.14 -13.30 -51.84
CA ARG A 502 -30.58 -13.04 -52.15
C ARG A 502 -31.37 -13.38 -50.87
N ASN A 503 -32.08 -12.50 -50.14
CA ASN A 503 -33.15 -11.49 -50.38
C ASN A 503 -34.57 -12.02 -50.10
N ALA A 504 -35.25 -11.39 -49.13
CA ALA A 504 -36.67 -11.04 -49.18
C ALA A 504 -36.95 -9.81 -48.27
N LEU A 505 -37.67 -8.83 -48.83
CA LEU A 505 -37.87 -7.45 -48.33
C LEU A 505 -39.16 -7.28 -47.50
N GLY A 506 -39.11 -6.37 -46.52
CA GLY A 506 -40.25 -5.72 -45.84
C GLY A 506 -39.82 -4.31 -45.37
N PRO A 507 -40.72 -3.31 -45.29
CA PRO A 507 -40.35 -1.91 -45.40
C PRO A 507 -39.75 -1.30 -44.11
N SER A 508 -38.85 -0.35 -44.35
CA SER A 508 -37.94 0.36 -43.44
C SER A 508 -38.61 1.21 -42.35
N GLY A 509 -38.27 0.95 -41.09
CA GLY A 509 -38.37 1.90 -39.96
C GLY A 509 -36.97 2.45 -39.59
N PRO A 510 -36.89 3.59 -38.90
CA PRO A 510 -35.61 4.26 -38.65
C PRO A 510 -34.75 3.47 -37.66
N SER A 511 -33.47 3.38 -38.00
CA SER A 511 -32.35 2.75 -37.32
C SER A 511 -32.29 2.98 -35.81
N SER A 512 -32.09 1.90 -35.04
CA SER A 512 -31.48 1.95 -33.71
C SER A 512 -30.22 1.07 -33.69
N ASN A 513 -29.05 1.70 -33.86
CA ASN A 513 -27.75 1.09 -33.57
C ASN A 513 -27.52 1.00 -32.05
N ALA A 514 -28.41 0.32 -31.32
CA ALA A 514 -28.41 0.24 -29.86
C ALA A 514 -28.18 -1.18 -29.30
N SER A 515 -27.63 -2.11 -30.11
CA SER A 515 -27.65 -3.54 -29.77
C SER A 515 -26.33 -4.17 -29.30
N ALA A 516 -25.21 -3.45 -29.26
CA ALA A 516 -23.96 -3.95 -28.65
C ALA A 516 -23.56 -3.24 -27.35
N GLN A 517 -23.85 -1.94 -27.22
CA GLN A 517 -23.38 -1.10 -26.10
C GLN A 517 -24.28 -1.12 -24.86
N SER A 518 -25.54 -1.58 -24.98
CA SER A 518 -26.46 -1.73 -23.83
C SER A 518 -26.33 -3.09 -23.11
N GLN A 519 -25.64 -4.06 -23.72
CA GLN A 519 -25.47 -5.39 -23.13
C GLN A 519 -24.32 -5.45 -22.11
N THR A 520 -23.28 -4.63 -22.25
CA THR A 520 -22.10 -4.64 -21.35
C THR A 520 -22.41 -4.11 -19.95
N SER A 521 -23.28 -3.10 -19.80
CA SER A 521 -23.72 -2.61 -18.48
C SER A 521 -24.59 -3.62 -17.73
N ASN A 522 -25.31 -4.49 -18.45
CA ASN A 522 -26.21 -5.47 -17.85
C ASN A 522 -25.50 -6.65 -17.19
N ASN A 523 -24.21 -6.86 -17.48
CA ASN A 523 -23.42 -7.97 -16.94
C ASN A 523 -22.51 -7.58 -15.76
N SER A 524 -22.48 -6.29 -15.39
CA SER A 524 -21.69 -5.83 -14.24
C SER A 524 -22.26 -6.38 -12.93
N SER A 525 -21.38 -6.87 -12.05
CA SER A 525 -21.76 -7.48 -10.78
C SER A 525 -20.56 -7.61 -9.81
N PRO A 526 -20.75 -7.44 -8.49
CA PRO A 526 -19.68 -7.37 -7.50
C PRO A 526 -19.16 -8.74 -7.02
N ILE A 527 -18.86 -9.64 -7.95
CA ILE A 527 -18.54 -11.05 -7.63
C ILE A 527 -17.21 -11.19 -6.86
N LEU A 528 -16.17 -10.46 -7.27
CA LEU A 528 -14.89 -10.42 -6.53
C LEU A 528 -15.07 -9.77 -5.15
N LEU A 529 -15.87 -8.69 -5.05
CA LEU A 529 -16.12 -8.00 -3.78
C LEU A 529 -16.80 -8.92 -2.77
N GLN A 530 -17.79 -9.72 -3.19
CA GLN A 530 -18.43 -10.72 -2.32
C GLN A 530 -17.43 -11.73 -1.77
N TRP A 531 -16.47 -12.16 -2.59
CA TRP A 531 -15.42 -13.07 -2.14
C TRP A 531 -14.47 -12.41 -1.14
N LEU A 532 -14.07 -11.16 -1.37
CA LEU A 532 -13.25 -10.40 -0.41
C LEU A 532 -14.00 -10.15 0.91
N ASP A 533 -15.30 -9.88 0.87
CA ASP A 533 -16.14 -9.77 2.07
C ASP A 533 -16.13 -11.10 2.84
N CYS A 534 -16.29 -12.24 2.17
CA CYS A 534 -16.15 -13.55 2.80
C CYS A 534 -14.78 -13.71 3.51
N ILE A 535 -13.69 -13.25 2.91
CA ILE A 535 -12.35 -13.29 3.54
C ILE A 535 -12.29 -12.34 4.74
N SER A 536 -12.91 -11.16 4.67
CA SER A 536 -13.04 -10.25 5.81
C SER A 536 -13.77 -10.91 6.99
N GLN A 537 -14.83 -11.70 6.71
CA GLN A 537 -15.48 -12.50 7.75
C GLN A 537 -14.52 -13.56 8.35
N LEU A 538 -13.71 -14.22 7.53
CA LEU A 538 -12.72 -15.19 8.01
C LEU A 538 -11.59 -14.54 8.81
N LEU A 539 -11.14 -13.34 8.44
CA LEU A 539 -10.18 -12.55 9.22
C LEU A 539 -10.75 -12.23 10.61
N ARG A 540 -12.05 -11.89 10.69
CA ARG A 540 -12.75 -11.66 11.97
C ARG A 540 -12.85 -12.93 12.81
N LEU A 541 -13.12 -14.09 12.18
CA LEU A 541 -13.26 -15.37 12.88
C LEU A 541 -11.91 -15.97 13.29
N TYR A 542 -10.87 -15.78 12.49
CA TYR A 542 -9.54 -16.32 12.68
C TYR A 542 -8.49 -15.22 12.59
N PRO A 543 -8.39 -14.34 13.61
CA PRO A 543 -7.53 -13.16 13.58
C PRO A 543 -6.05 -13.49 13.44
N CYS A 544 -5.63 -14.72 13.76
CA CYS A 544 -4.23 -15.13 13.65
C CYS A 544 -3.91 -15.94 12.37
N ALA A 545 -4.89 -16.25 11.53
CA ALA A 545 -4.69 -17.23 10.45
C ALA A 545 -4.15 -16.67 9.13
N PHE A 546 -4.20 -15.36 8.95
CA PHE A 546 -3.85 -14.67 7.70
C PHE A 546 -2.71 -13.69 7.91
N GLN A 547 -1.75 -13.67 6.98
CA GLN A 547 -0.61 -12.76 7.01
C GLN A 547 -1.00 -11.31 6.70
N PHE A 548 -2.07 -11.15 5.92
CA PHE A 548 -2.57 -9.86 5.46
C PHE A 548 -3.75 -9.39 6.31
N SER A 549 -3.88 -8.07 6.46
CA SER A 549 -4.96 -7.41 7.20
C SER A 549 -6.17 -7.09 6.32
N SER A 550 -7.24 -6.59 6.95
CA SER A 550 -8.43 -6.05 6.24
C SER A 550 -8.06 -4.89 5.31
N LYS A 551 -7.09 -4.04 5.68
CA LYS A 551 -6.61 -2.92 4.87
C LYS A 551 -6.01 -3.37 3.54
N PHE A 552 -5.28 -4.49 3.54
CA PHE A 552 -4.77 -5.08 2.29
C PHE A 552 -5.90 -5.44 1.32
N LEU A 553 -7.01 -6.03 1.81
CA LEU A 553 -8.15 -6.39 0.97
C LEU A 553 -8.84 -5.15 0.37
N VAL A 554 -8.95 -4.07 1.15
CA VAL A 554 -9.49 -2.79 0.68
C VAL A 554 -8.61 -2.20 -0.43
N ASP A 555 -7.30 -2.07 -0.20
CA ASP A 555 -6.37 -1.50 -1.17
C ASP A 555 -6.24 -2.37 -2.44
N PHE A 556 -6.30 -3.70 -2.27
CA PHE A 556 -6.38 -4.63 -3.38
C PHE A 556 -7.62 -4.37 -4.23
N MET A 557 -8.80 -4.25 -3.62
CA MET A 557 -10.04 -3.96 -4.34
C MET A 557 -9.98 -2.59 -5.04
N ASP A 558 -9.45 -1.56 -4.40
CA ASP A 558 -9.28 -0.25 -5.02
C ASP A 558 -8.37 -0.30 -6.25
N CYS A 559 -7.27 -1.06 -6.18
CA CYS A 559 -6.41 -1.28 -7.33
C CYS A 559 -7.15 -1.97 -8.49
N VAL A 560 -7.97 -2.99 -8.19
CA VAL A 560 -8.82 -3.67 -9.18
C VAL A 560 -9.83 -2.70 -9.81
N LEU A 561 -10.58 -1.96 -8.98
CA LEU A 561 -11.60 -1.01 -9.43
C LEU A 561 -11.01 0.15 -10.25
N SER A 562 -9.78 0.57 -9.94
CA SER A 562 -9.12 1.68 -10.63
C SER A 562 -8.72 1.36 -12.07
N CYS A 563 -8.57 0.07 -12.41
CA CYS A 563 -7.97 -0.36 -13.69
C CYS A 563 -6.66 0.38 -13.99
N ARG A 564 -5.88 0.73 -12.96
CA ARG A 564 -4.55 1.33 -13.09
C ARG A 564 -3.52 0.34 -13.61
N PHE A 565 -3.77 -0.95 -13.40
CA PHE A 565 -2.87 -2.04 -13.69
C PHE A 565 -3.51 -3.05 -14.64
N GLY A 566 -2.68 -3.78 -15.39
CA GLY A 566 -3.15 -4.71 -16.42
C GLY A 566 -3.75 -6.01 -15.90
N ASN A 567 -3.45 -6.41 -14.64
CA ASN A 567 -3.75 -7.74 -14.12
C ASN A 567 -5.23 -8.15 -14.26
N PHE A 568 -6.16 -7.23 -14.04
CA PHE A 568 -7.61 -7.50 -14.02
C PHE A 568 -8.33 -6.99 -15.27
N LEU A 569 -7.58 -6.78 -16.37
CA LEU A 569 -8.16 -6.47 -17.67
C LEU A 569 -8.55 -7.77 -18.42
N CYS A 570 -9.38 -7.59 -19.46
CA CYS A 570 -9.94 -8.67 -20.29
C CYS A 570 -10.76 -9.70 -19.49
N ASN A 571 -11.22 -10.77 -20.16
CA ASN A 571 -12.06 -11.81 -19.55
C ASN A 571 -11.35 -13.17 -19.39
N SER A 572 -10.19 -13.37 -20.01
CA SER A 572 -9.48 -14.66 -20.01
C SER A 572 -7.96 -14.50 -20.09
N GLU A 573 -7.22 -15.57 -19.76
CA GLU A 573 -5.76 -15.64 -19.95
C GLU A 573 -5.40 -15.37 -21.41
N ARG A 574 -6.08 -16.05 -22.35
CA ARG A 574 -5.93 -15.89 -23.80
C ARG A 574 -6.07 -14.44 -24.25
N GLU A 575 -7.13 -13.74 -23.83
CA GLU A 575 -7.35 -12.34 -24.24
C GLU A 575 -6.25 -11.41 -23.73
N ARG A 576 -5.75 -11.61 -22.50
CA ARG A 576 -4.66 -10.80 -21.95
C ARG A 576 -3.36 -11.03 -22.71
N GLU A 577 -3.07 -12.27 -23.09
CA GLU A 577 -1.91 -12.61 -23.93
C GLU A 577 -2.02 -11.98 -25.32
N GLN A 578 -3.16 -12.13 -26.00
CA GLN A 578 -3.40 -11.57 -27.33
C GLN A 578 -3.35 -10.04 -27.34
N SER A 579 -3.76 -9.41 -26.25
CA SER A 579 -3.75 -7.96 -26.09
C SER A 579 -2.43 -7.43 -25.53
N GLY A 580 -1.39 -8.26 -25.37
CA GLY A 580 -0.07 -7.82 -24.91
C GLY A 580 -0.06 -7.16 -23.53
N VAL A 581 -1.07 -7.40 -22.68
CA VAL A 581 -1.27 -6.68 -21.41
C VAL A 581 -0.05 -6.77 -20.50
N THR A 582 0.56 -7.95 -20.41
CA THR A 582 1.75 -8.19 -19.58
C THR A 582 2.95 -7.32 -19.99
N ASN A 583 3.07 -6.98 -21.28
CA ASN A 583 4.19 -6.22 -21.82
C ASN A 583 3.91 -4.71 -21.92
N SER A 584 2.65 -4.30 -21.77
CA SER A 584 2.22 -2.91 -21.96
C SER A 584 1.69 -2.26 -20.68
N CYS A 585 1.37 -3.04 -19.64
CA CYS A 585 0.82 -2.52 -18.39
C CYS A 585 1.68 -2.86 -17.18
N ARG A 586 1.68 -1.96 -16.19
CA ARG A 586 2.32 -2.21 -14.88
C ARG A 586 1.61 -3.34 -14.12
N CYS A 587 2.40 -4.07 -13.33
CA CYS A 587 1.91 -5.15 -12.48
C CYS A 587 1.44 -4.65 -11.11
N MET A 588 0.17 -4.89 -10.78
CA MET A 588 -0.43 -4.53 -9.49
C MET A 588 0.27 -5.19 -8.31
N TRP A 589 0.73 -6.44 -8.48
CA TRP A 589 1.40 -7.17 -7.40
C TRP A 589 2.74 -6.56 -7.03
N SER A 590 3.52 -6.13 -8.02
CA SER A 590 4.77 -5.39 -7.79
C SER A 590 4.48 -4.08 -7.07
N TYR A 591 3.45 -3.33 -7.50
CA TYR A 591 3.02 -2.10 -6.80
C TYR A 591 2.65 -2.35 -5.32
N LEU A 592 1.80 -3.34 -5.04
CA LEU A 592 1.41 -3.65 -3.67
C LEU A 592 2.60 -4.16 -2.83
N ALA A 593 3.53 -4.89 -3.44
CA ALA A 593 4.75 -5.33 -2.78
C ALA A 593 5.70 -4.17 -2.47
N ASP A 594 5.90 -3.25 -3.40
CA ASP A 594 6.70 -2.05 -3.22
C ASP A 594 6.09 -1.12 -2.15
N LEU A 595 4.76 -0.98 -2.15
CA LEU A 595 4.03 -0.24 -1.12
C LEU A 595 4.31 -0.82 0.28
N ARG A 596 4.21 -2.14 0.43
CA ARG A 596 4.56 -2.82 1.68
C ARG A 596 6.03 -2.68 2.04
N ALA A 597 6.93 -2.81 1.07
CA ALA A 597 8.38 -2.70 1.29
C ALA A 597 8.74 -1.28 1.79
N SER A 598 8.08 -0.25 1.28
CA SER A 598 8.29 1.14 1.72
C SER A 598 7.87 1.37 3.18
N GLY A 599 6.84 0.68 3.67
CA GLY A 599 6.40 0.72 5.07
C GLY A 599 7.10 -0.28 5.99
N GLY A 600 7.91 -1.20 5.46
CA GLY A 600 8.56 -2.27 6.22
C GLY A 600 7.57 -3.24 6.90
N SER A 601 8.02 -3.91 7.95
CA SER A 601 7.20 -4.86 8.74
C SER A 601 6.01 -4.24 9.49
N PHE A 602 5.91 -2.90 9.47
CA PHE A 602 4.87 -2.15 10.17
C PHE A 602 3.77 -1.64 9.23
N HIS A 603 3.90 -1.89 7.92
CA HIS A 603 2.92 -1.49 6.93
C HIS A 603 1.53 -2.04 7.30
N GLU A 604 0.48 -1.24 7.12
CA GLU A 604 -0.90 -1.58 7.52
C GLU A 604 -1.46 -2.83 6.83
N HIS A 605 -0.82 -3.29 5.76
CA HIS A 605 -1.19 -4.54 5.09
C HIS A 605 -0.84 -5.78 5.90
N TYR A 606 0.16 -5.71 6.79
CA TYR A 606 0.53 -6.85 7.64
C TYR A 606 -0.47 -6.99 8.77
N ASN A 607 -0.96 -8.21 8.97
CA ASN A 607 -1.70 -8.54 10.18
C ASN A 607 -0.72 -8.78 11.34
N PRO A 608 -0.76 -7.96 12.41
CA PRO A 608 0.15 -8.11 13.54
C PRO A 608 -0.08 -9.38 14.37
N PHE A 609 -1.26 -9.98 14.26
CA PHE A 609 -1.64 -11.18 15.02
C PHE A 609 -1.37 -12.48 14.26
N TYR A 610 -0.80 -12.40 13.05
CA TYR A 610 -0.53 -13.58 12.24
C TYR A 610 0.39 -14.57 12.95
N ASP A 611 -0.12 -15.78 13.15
CA ASP A 611 0.62 -16.91 13.71
C ASP A 611 0.50 -18.11 12.75
N PRO A 612 1.55 -18.39 11.95
CA PRO A 612 1.53 -19.49 10.98
C PRO A 612 1.46 -20.87 11.65
N VAL A 613 1.88 -21.00 12.91
CA VAL A 613 1.93 -22.28 13.61
C VAL A 613 0.55 -22.63 14.16
N LYS A 614 -0.14 -21.65 14.76
CA LYS A 614 -1.46 -21.84 15.37
C LYS A 614 -2.52 -22.34 14.39
N HIS A 615 -2.44 -21.93 13.13
CA HIS A 615 -3.38 -22.28 12.08
C HIS A 615 -2.69 -22.92 10.86
N ASN A 616 -1.86 -23.93 11.07
CA ASN A 616 -1.15 -24.63 9.99
C ASN A 616 -2.00 -25.70 9.24
N GLY A 617 -3.24 -25.96 9.69
CA GLY A 617 -4.16 -26.91 9.07
C GLY A 617 -5.33 -26.23 8.35
N ALA A 618 -6.33 -27.03 7.96
CA ALA A 618 -7.57 -26.52 7.42
C ALA A 618 -8.36 -25.69 8.47
N LEU A 619 -9.00 -24.61 8.03
CA LEU A 619 -9.93 -23.82 8.83
C LEU A 619 -11.35 -24.33 8.58
N LEU A 620 -11.99 -24.86 9.62
CA LEU A 620 -13.35 -25.40 9.56
C LEU A 620 -14.26 -24.60 10.49
N PRO A 621 -14.82 -23.47 10.04
CA PRO A 621 -15.68 -22.64 10.88
C PRO A 621 -17.00 -23.35 11.19
N PRO A 622 -17.45 -23.37 12.45
CA PRO A 622 -18.73 -23.96 12.80
C PRO A 622 -19.86 -23.11 12.20
N ALA A 623 -20.95 -23.76 11.77
CA ALA A 623 -22.06 -23.09 11.08
C ALA A 623 -22.64 -21.88 11.85
N ALA A 624 -22.69 -21.96 13.19
CA ALA A 624 -23.18 -20.85 14.03
C ALA A 624 -22.27 -19.61 13.99
N ALA A 625 -20.97 -19.77 13.74
CA ALA A 625 -20.02 -18.67 13.63
C ALA A 625 -20.04 -17.99 12.25
N LEU A 626 -20.66 -18.62 11.25
CA LEU A 626 -20.73 -18.11 9.88
C LEU A 626 -21.82 -17.06 9.66
N ALA A 627 -22.47 -16.57 10.72
CA ALA A 627 -23.32 -15.39 10.64
C ALA A 627 -22.44 -14.15 10.31
N PRO A 628 -22.59 -13.54 9.12
CA PRO A 628 -21.72 -12.46 8.71
C PRO A 628 -22.17 -11.13 9.32
N THR A 629 -21.22 -10.23 9.51
CA THR A 629 -21.46 -8.85 9.89
C THR A 629 -21.08 -7.93 8.74
N LEU A 630 -21.55 -6.68 8.74
CA LEU A 630 -21.07 -5.72 7.76
C LEU A 630 -19.53 -5.60 7.84
N TRP A 631 -18.85 -5.46 6.71
CA TRP A 631 -17.41 -5.18 6.63
C TRP A 631 -17.19 -3.65 6.64
N PRO A 632 -16.95 -3.03 7.81
CA PRO A 632 -17.00 -1.57 7.94
C PRO A 632 -15.86 -0.86 7.19
N GLN A 633 -14.67 -1.48 7.11
CA GLN A 633 -13.51 -0.92 6.43
C GLN A 633 -13.75 -0.68 4.93
N PHE A 634 -14.67 -1.42 4.30
CA PHE A 634 -15.04 -1.21 2.90
C PHE A 634 -16.36 -0.46 2.76
N TYR A 635 -17.43 -0.95 3.39
CA TYR A 635 -18.79 -0.43 3.14
C TYR A 635 -19.07 0.92 3.79
N LEU A 636 -18.40 1.26 4.90
CA LEU A 636 -18.66 2.47 5.66
C LEU A 636 -17.58 3.54 5.50
N ARG A 637 -16.49 3.25 4.76
CA ARG A 637 -15.29 4.10 4.72
C ARG A 637 -15.52 5.52 4.23
N TRP A 638 -16.55 5.74 3.41
CA TRP A 638 -16.90 7.06 2.87
C TRP A 638 -17.99 7.77 3.65
N THR A 639 -18.96 7.02 4.18
CA THR A 639 -20.20 7.55 4.78
C THR A 639 -20.09 7.69 6.30
N CYS A 640 -19.35 6.81 6.98
CA CYS A 640 -18.91 6.98 8.37
C CYS A 640 -17.46 6.52 8.56
N PRO A 641 -16.49 7.40 8.25
CA PRO A 641 -15.07 7.11 8.43
C PRO A 641 -14.66 6.75 9.86
N ILE A 642 -15.40 7.19 10.89
CA ILE A 642 -15.08 6.88 12.29
C ILE A 642 -15.33 5.39 12.59
N GLU A 643 -16.42 4.82 12.06
CA GLU A 643 -16.77 3.42 12.29
C GLU A 643 -16.04 2.46 11.36
N SER A 644 -15.60 2.92 10.18
CA SER A 644 -14.70 2.14 9.31
C SER A 644 -13.33 1.88 9.97
N GLN A 645 -12.91 2.75 10.87
CA GLN A 645 -11.68 2.62 11.67
C GLN A 645 -11.86 1.79 12.96
N GLY A 646 -13.06 1.20 13.18
CA GLY A 646 -13.49 0.54 14.42
C GLY A 646 -12.72 -0.72 14.86
N GLY A 647 -11.57 -1.02 14.25
CA GLY A 647 -10.59 -1.97 14.78
C GLY A 647 -9.66 -1.28 15.77
N ASP A 648 -10.19 -0.86 16.93
CA ASP A 648 -9.46 -0.05 17.93
C ASP A 648 -8.09 -0.68 18.27
N LEU A 649 -7.95 -2.01 18.25
CA LEU A 649 -6.71 -2.71 18.59
C LEU A 649 -5.64 -2.75 17.48
N GLU A 650 -6.00 -3.07 16.22
CA GLU A 650 -5.05 -3.10 15.10
C GLU A 650 -4.54 -1.70 14.78
N SER A 651 -5.46 -0.73 14.71
CA SER A 651 -5.13 0.67 14.45
C SER A 651 -4.27 1.26 15.57
N GLN A 652 -4.55 0.95 16.84
CA GLN A 652 -3.69 1.34 17.96
C GLN A 652 -2.31 0.68 17.88
N TRP A 653 -2.24 -0.61 17.52
CA TRP A 653 -0.97 -1.31 17.35
C TRP A 653 -0.13 -0.69 16.24
N HIS A 654 -0.71 -0.43 15.06
CA HIS A 654 -0.01 0.22 13.95
C HIS A 654 0.43 1.65 14.33
N ALA A 655 -0.44 2.42 15.00
CA ALA A 655 -0.10 3.77 15.45
C ALA A 655 1.04 3.78 16.49
N MET A 656 1.00 2.85 17.45
CA MET A 656 2.05 2.69 18.46
C MET A 656 3.37 2.27 17.82
N ASN A 657 3.33 1.32 16.88
CA ASN A 657 4.53 0.86 16.20
C ASN A 657 5.13 1.87 15.24
N LYS A 658 4.29 2.66 14.55
CA LYS A 658 4.76 3.79 13.75
C LYS A 658 5.52 4.78 14.63
N LYS A 659 4.96 5.15 15.79
CA LYS A 659 5.64 6.00 16.78
C LYS A 659 6.94 5.37 17.28
N TYR A 660 6.95 4.07 17.53
CA TYR A 660 8.15 3.35 17.95
C TYR A 660 9.24 3.36 16.87
N ALA A 661 8.89 3.11 15.60
CA ALA A 661 9.82 3.14 14.48
C ALA A 661 10.37 4.55 14.22
N GLU A 662 9.53 5.59 14.33
CA GLU A 662 9.95 6.99 14.26
C GLU A 662 10.90 7.34 15.42
N ALA A 663 10.61 6.88 16.64
CA ALA A 663 11.48 7.06 17.79
C ALA A 663 12.83 6.34 17.63
N LEU A 664 12.85 5.14 17.04
CA LEU A 664 14.07 4.41 16.75
C LEU A 664 14.95 5.14 15.72
N LYS A 665 14.36 5.64 14.62
CA LYS A 665 15.07 6.48 13.65
C LYS A 665 15.62 7.76 14.28
N ALA A 666 14.84 8.41 15.14
CA ALA A 666 15.28 9.59 15.86
C ALA A 666 16.44 9.29 16.81
N LYS A 667 16.42 8.13 17.48
CA LYS A 667 17.53 7.64 18.31
C LYS A 667 18.79 7.44 17.48
N ASP A 668 18.71 6.75 16.35
CA ASP A 668 19.88 6.49 15.49
C ASP A 668 20.53 7.79 14.98
N ILE A 669 19.69 8.77 14.57
CA ILE A 669 20.16 10.10 14.18
C ILE A 669 20.83 10.83 15.36
N ALA A 670 20.24 10.73 16.56
CA ALA A 670 20.80 11.34 17.77
C ALA A 670 22.13 10.70 18.17
N GLU A 671 22.26 9.38 18.08
CA GLU A 671 23.53 8.67 18.34
C GLU A 671 24.61 9.04 17.32
N LEU A 672 24.26 9.17 16.04
CA LEU A 672 25.19 9.62 15.00
C LEU A 672 25.71 11.03 15.30
N ARG A 673 24.80 11.95 15.68
CA ARG A 673 25.16 13.32 16.10
C ARG A 673 26.01 13.33 17.36
N ALA A 674 25.71 12.48 18.34
CA ALA A 674 26.49 12.37 19.56
C ALA A 674 27.93 11.88 19.28
N LYS A 675 28.09 10.92 18.36
CA LYS A 675 29.42 10.47 17.88
C LYS A 675 30.18 11.61 17.19
N ASP A 676 29.54 12.38 16.32
CA ASP A 676 30.16 13.55 15.66
C ASP A 676 30.59 14.62 16.67
N ILE A 677 29.72 14.96 17.63
CA ILE A 677 30.05 15.91 18.70
C ILE A 677 31.23 15.40 19.53
N LYS A 678 31.27 14.11 19.86
CA LYS A 678 32.37 13.49 20.61
C LYS A 678 33.70 13.59 19.84
N MET A 679 33.69 13.32 18.54
CA MET A 679 34.89 13.46 17.69
C MET A 679 35.37 14.92 17.65
N LYS A 680 34.45 15.88 17.44
CA LYS A 680 34.77 17.31 17.47
C LYS A 680 35.30 17.76 18.83
N MET A 681 34.74 17.26 19.92
CA MET A 681 35.18 17.58 21.28
C MET A 681 36.61 17.06 21.54
N GLU A 682 36.96 15.86 21.09
CA GLU A 682 38.33 15.36 21.24
C GLU A 682 39.33 16.16 20.38
N SER A 683 38.93 16.59 19.17
CA SER A 683 39.74 17.52 18.35
C SER A 683 39.99 18.85 19.07
N VAL A 684 38.95 19.50 19.58
CA VAL A 684 39.07 20.78 20.31
C VAL A 684 39.92 20.62 21.57
N LYS A 685 39.82 19.50 22.26
CA LYS A 685 40.66 19.18 23.43
C LYS A 685 42.14 19.06 23.04
N GLN A 686 42.44 18.44 21.90
CA GLN A 686 43.81 18.37 21.38
C GLN A 686 44.33 19.77 21.00
N ASP A 687 43.51 20.61 20.38
CA ASP A 687 43.86 21.99 20.05
C ASP A 687 44.14 22.82 21.29
N LEU A 688 43.29 22.72 22.32
CA LEU A 688 43.50 23.41 23.59
C LEU A 688 44.80 22.98 24.27
N GLN A 689 45.15 21.69 24.20
CA GLN A 689 46.42 21.21 24.73
C GLN A 689 47.62 21.74 23.93
N ARG A 690 47.50 21.85 22.61
CA ARG A 690 48.53 22.46 21.76
C ARG A 690 48.73 23.93 22.10
N GLU A 691 47.64 24.69 22.22
CA GLU A 691 47.68 26.12 22.56
C GLU A 691 48.26 26.34 23.96
N LYS A 692 47.86 25.53 24.94
CA LYS A 692 48.43 25.59 26.29
C LYS A 692 49.94 25.35 26.29
N ARG A 693 50.43 24.40 25.47
CA ARG A 693 51.88 24.18 25.32
C ARG A 693 52.56 25.38 24.66
N ALA A 694 51.98 25.93 23.60
CA ALA A 694 52.52 27.12 22.92
C ALA A 694 52.59 28.33 23.85
N SER A 695 51.51 28.61 24.60
CA SER A 695 51.44 29.68 25.60
C SER A 695 52.50 29.51 26.70
N ASN A 696 52.66 28.30 27.23
CA ASN A 696 53.71 28.02 28.23
C ASN A 696 55.11 28.25 27.66
N THR A 697 55.38 27.80 26.42
CA THR A 697 56.68 28.03 25.76
C THR A 697 56.93 29.52 25.57
N ALA A 698 55.94 30.28 25.08
CA ALA A 698 56.06 31.72 24.91
C ALA A 698 56.33 32.45 26.23
N LEU A 699 55.68 32.04 27.32
CA LEU A 699 55.92 32.59 28.66
C LEU A 699 57.36 32.33 29.12
N VAL A 700 57.89 31.12 28.91
CA VAL A 700 59.29 30.78 29.24
C VAL A 700 60.26 31.62 28.41
N THR A 701 60.02 31.78 27.11
CA THR A 701 60.85 32.60 26.23
C THR A 701 60.83 34.07 26.66
N ALA A 702 59.67 34.62 27.00
CA ALA A 702 59.54 35.99 27.49
C ALA A 702 60.30 36.19 28.81
N GLN A 703 60.21 35.23 29.74
CA GLN A 703 61.00 35.25 30.98
C GLN A 703 62.50 35.18 30.73
N SER A 704 62.96 34.38 29.75
CA SER A 704 64.38 34.35 29.35
C SER A 704 64.84 35.68 28.78
N ALA A 705 64.07 36.25 27.85
CA ALA A 705 64.35 37.56 27.26
C ALA A 705 64.38 38.67 28.33
N GLN A 706 63.50 38.61 29.34
CA GLN A 706 63.53 39.55 30.45
C GLN A 706 64.80 39.43 31.30
N ARG A 707 65.28 38.20 31.53
CA ARG A 707 66.55 37.96 32.24
C ARG A 707 67.75 38.44 31.44
N GLU A 708 67.76 38.18 30.13
CA GLU A 708 68.80 38.67 29.20
C GLU A 708 68.81 40.19 29.13
N ASN A 709 67.65 40.82 28.97
CA ASN A 709 67.53 42.29 28.99
C ASN A 709 68.00 42.88 30.32
N ALA A 710 67.71 42.23 31.46
CA ALA A 710 68.22 42.66 32.76
C ALA A 710 69.75 42.49 32.87
N ALA A 711 70.31 41.43 32.30
CA ALA A 711 71.77 41.21 32.26
C ALA A 711 72.46 42.24 31.36
N ILE A 712 71.90 42.54 30.18
CA ILE A 712 72.38 43.57 29.26
C ILE A 712 72.33 44.94 29.95
N LYS A 713 71.23 45.27 30.63
CA LYS A 713 71.11 46.52 31.38
C LYS A 713 72.21 46.66 32.44
N LYS A 714 72.46 45.60 33.23
CA LYS A 714 73.55 45.59 34.22
C LYS A 714 74.93 45.71 33.59
N ALA A 715 75.17 45.08 32.43
CA ALA A 715 76.43 45.21 31.70
C ALA A 715 76.65 46.64 31.19
N ILE A 716 75.61 47.29 30.66
CA ILE A 716 75.70 48.69 30.20
C ILE A 716 75.94 49.65 31.37
N GLU A 717 75.27 49.42 32.51
CA GLU A 717 75.50 50.19 33.75
C GLU A 717 76.95 50.02 34.25
N SER A 718 77.54 48.83 34.11
CA SER A 718 78.94 48.56 34.52
C SER A 718 80.00 49.28 33.69
N ILE A 719 79.64 49.79 32.50
CA ILE A 719 80.51 50.58 31.61
C ILE A 719 80.33 52.09 31.85
N GLY A 720 79.54 52.49 32.86
CA GLY A 720 79.32 53.91 33.22
C GLY A 720 78.22 54.59 32.40
N CYS A 721 77.37 53.81 31.73
CA CYS A 721 76.27 54.33 30.91
C CYS A 721 74.92 54.08 31.59
N THR A 722 74.12 55.14 31.77
CA THR A 722 72.73 55.03 32.27
C THR A 722 71.73 54.95 31.11
N ILE A 723 70.89 53.92 31.09
CA ILE A 723 69.80 53.76 30.11
C ILE A 723 68.50 54.35 30.67
N LYS A 724 67.94 55.36 29.99
CA LYS A 724 66.62 55.91 30.29
C LYS A 724 65.66 55.58 29.15
N PHE A 725 64.57 54.89 29.48
CA PHE A 725 63.45 54.68 28.55
C PHE A 725 62.46 55.83 28.77
N SER A 726 62.22 56.66 27.75
CA SER A 726 61.18 57.68 27.78
C SER A 726 59.93 57.15 27.07
N THR A 727 58.89 56.85 27.84
CA THR A 727 57.56 56.53 27.31
C THR A 727 56.78 57.83 27.11
N SER A 728 56.54 58.26 25.87
CA SER A 728 55.68 59.41 25.59
C SER A 728 54.22 58.96 25.48
N GLY A 729 53.44 59.22 26.53
CA GLY A 729 51.99 59.05 26.52
C GLY A 729 51.38 59.12 27.93
N ASN A 730 50.96 60.30 28.36
CA ASN A 730 49.93 60.49 29.40
C ASN A 730 48.62 59.83 28.91
N HIS A 731 47.67 59.28 29.67
CA HIS A 731 47.09 59.64 30.97
C HIS A 731 46.36 58.41 31.57
N GLU A 732 46.28 58.39 32.90
CA GLU A 732 45.14 57.98 33.77
C GLU A 732 44.52 56.57 33.68
N ASP A 733 44.86 55.78 34.70
CA ASP A 733 43.99 55.38 35.82
C ASP A 733 42.59 54.79 35.54
N ARG A 734 42.43 53.53 35.97
CA ARG A 734 41.24 52.77 36.43
C ARG A 734 41.03 51.45 35.69
N THR A 735 41.16 50.34 36.42
CA THR A 735 40.24 49.21 36.21
C THR A 735 40.05 48.42 37.50
N GLU A 736 39.00 48.80 38.23
CA GLU A 736 38.22 47.86 39.03
C GLU A 736 37.64 46.76 38.13
N VAL A 737 37.71 45.54 38.65
CA VAL A 737 36.77 44.43 38.50
C VAL A 737 35.59 44.71 37.58
N LEU A 738 35.49 43.98 36.46
CA LEU A 738 34.21 43.49 35.94
C LEU A 738 34.43 42.25 35.05
N SER A 739 33.75 41.20 35.48
CA SER A 739 33.44 39.93 34.83
C SER A 739 33.32 39.98 33.30
N CYS A 740 34.09 39.13 32.62
CA CYS A 740 33.88 38.82 31.21
C CYS A 740 33.08 37.51 31.06
N SER A 741 31.80 37.65 30.73
CA SER A 741 30.97 36.64 30.10
C SER A 741 31.42 36.43 28.66
N LEU A 742 31.78 35.20 28.28
CA LEU A 742 32.03 34.83 26.90
C LEU A 742 30.74 34.96 26.06
N ARG A 743 30.69 35.96 25.18
CA ARG A 743 29.94 35.87 23.93
C ARG A 743 30.92 35.81 22.77
N ARG A 744 30.71 34.81 21.93
CA ARG A 744 31.47 34.44 20.74
C ARG A 744 30.79 35.03 19.51
N GLY A 745 31.59 35.50 18.55
CA GLY A 745 31.16 35.84 17.19
C GLY A 745 31.72 37.19 16.76
N THR A 746 32.98 37.25 16.33
CA THR A 746 33.40 37.26 14.91
C THR A 746 32.80 38.41 14.11
N ASP A 747 33.60 39.46 13.91
CA ASP A 747 33.68 40.11 12.61
C ASP A 747 35.14 40.45 12.31
N VAL A 748 35.58 39.94 11.16
CA VAL A 748 36.89 40.13 10.56
C VAL A 748 36.92 41.52 9.96
N ARG A 749 37.88 42.36 10.36
CA ARG A 749 38.44 43.40 9.48
C ARG A 749 39.89 43.68 9.89
N ASP A 750 40.75 43.25 8.97
CA ASP A 750 42.18 43.47 8.87
C ASP A 750 42.47 44.98 8.75
N GLN A 751 43.29 45.52 9.66
CA GLN A 751 43.85 46.88 9.55
C GLN A 751 45.16 47.00 10.33
N GLY A 752 46.25 47.09 9.57
CA GLY A 752 47.31 48.10 9.75
C GLY A 752 48.28 47.93 10.93
N ASP A 753 49.50 47.48 10.60
CA ASP A 753 50.73 47.75 11.37
C ASP A 753 50.85 49.25 11.70
N GLU A 754 50.87 49.61 12.99
CA GLU A 754 51.52 50.83 13.47
C GLU A 754 52.69 50.44 14.38
N ASN A 755 53.89 50.45 13.80
CA ASN A 755 55.16 50.43 14.52
C ASN A 755 55.30 51.74 15.33
N GLY A 756 55.08 51.67 16.65
CA GLY A 756 55.52 52.71 17.56
C GLY A 756 57.04 52.63 17.76
N ASP A 757 57.78 53.59 17.20
CA ASP A 757 59.24 53.68 17.36
C ASP A 757 59.62 53.90 18.84
N PHE A 758 60.25 52.89 19.44
CA PHE A 758 60.91 53.01 20.75
C PHE A 758 62.26 53.72 20.57
N SER A 759 62.41 54.94 21.06
CA SER A 759 63.72 55.60 21.12
C SER A 759 64.42 55.32 22.46
N VAL A 760 65.67 54.87 22.39
CA VAL A 760 66.56 54.65 23.55
C VAL A 760 67.68 55.68 23.48
N SER A 761 67.89 56.44 24.56
CA SER A 761 69.02 57.38 24.67
C SER A 761 69.97 56.96 25.79
N ILE A 762 71.26 57.00 25.51
CA ILE A 762 72.36 56.63 26.41
C ILE A 762 73.19 57.88 26.68
N SER A 763 73.46 58.19 27.94
CA SER A 763 74.33 59.31 28.34
C SER A 763 75.38 58.86 29.34
N ALA A 764 76.60 59.42 29.18
CA ALA A 764 77.77 59.19 30.03
C ALA A 764 77.89 60.30 31.09
N ILE A 765 78.44 59.96 32.26
CA ILE A 765 78.65 60.88 33.38
C ILE A 765 80.11 61.38 33.33
N GLU A 766 80.32 62.70 33.46
CA GLU A 766 81.65 63.34 33.50
C GLU A 766 82.29 63.28 34.91
N ASP A 767 83.61 63.04 34.91
CA ASP A 767 84.47 62.86 36.09
C ASP A 767 84.77 64.16 36.84
N SER A 768 84.53 64.18 38.15
CA SER A 768 85.29 65.04 39.09
C SER A 768 85.40 64.44 40.51
N LEU A 769 86.60 63.92 40.77
CA LEU A 769 87.40 63.89 42.00
C LEU A 769 86.84 63.31 43.34
N VAL A 770 87.28 62.07 43.60
CA VAL A 770 87.94 61.50 44.81
C VAL A 770 87.27 61.66 46.20
N SER A 771 86.88 60.54 46.83
CA SER A 771 87.65 59.93 47.96
C SER A 771 86.93 58.77 48.69
N GLU A 772 87.76 57.76 48.96
CA GLU A 772 87.80 56.83 50.12
C GLU A 772 86.70 55.76 50.34
N ALA A 773 87.13 54.51 50.12
CA ALA A 773 86.60 53.30 50.76
C ALA A 773 86.95 53.27 52.27
N PRO A 774 86.21 52.54 53.12
CA PRO A 774 86.34 51.07 53.22
C PRO A 774 84.96 50.37 53.31
N GLY A 775 84.79 49.07 53.08
CA GLY A 775 85.78 48.01 53.09
C GLY A 775 85.29 46.77 52.34
N ASP A 776 86.31 46.08 51.87
CA ASP A 776 86.35 44.69 51.46
C ASP A 776 85.67 43.77 52.49
N HIS A 777 84.69 42.99 52.03
CA HIS A 777 84.82 41.53 52.10
C HIS A 777 83.86 40.89 51.11
N PHE A 778 84.46 40.45 50.02
CA PHE A 778 83.90 39.45 49.14
C PHE A 778 83.72 38.11 49.88
N CYS A 779 82.57 37.51 49.61
CA CYS A 779 82.28 36.07 49.54
C CYS A 779 82.81 35.14 50.65
N GLU A 780 81.87 34.52 51.38
CA GLU A 780 81.69 33.07 51.30
C GLU A 780 80.43 32.60 52.06
N SER A 781 79.62 31.77 51.38
CA SER A 781 78.79 30.66 51.90
C SER A 781 77.32 30.61 51.44
N LEU A 782 77.12 30.37 50.15
CA LEU A 782 75.99 29.57 49.68
C LEU A 782 76.26 28.09 49.99
N CYS A 783 76.00 27.64 51.22
CA CYS A 783 75.72 26.23 51.55
C CYS A 783 75.12 26.10 52.96
N PRO A 784 73.85 25.69 53.13
CA PRO A 784 73.21 25.59 54.45
C PRO A 784 73.68 24.43 55.35
N PHE A 785 74.69 23.63 54.96
CA PHE A 785 75.07 22.39 55.68
C PHE A 785 76.57 22.20 55.95
N ARG A 786 77.34 23.28 56.18
CA ARG A 786 78.69 23.16 56.78
C ARG A 786 78.62 23.26 58.31
N THR A 787 78.90 22.17 59.01
CA THR A 787 79.39 22.20 60.40
C THR A 787 80.91 22.13 60.42
N ARG A 788 81.51 22.43 61.58
CA ARG A 788 82.95 22.70 61.80
C ARG A 788 83.90 21.51 61.56
N GLU A 789 83.41 20.41 61.00
CA GLU A 789 84.17 19.20 60.60
C GLU A 789 83.87 18.75 59.15
N GLY A 790 83.76 19.69 58.20
CA GLY A 790 83.78 19.37 56.76
C GLY A 790 82.54 18.63 56.18
N CYS A 791 82.40 18.66 54.85
CA CYS A 791 81.33 17.95 54.12
C CYS A 791 81.93 16.70 53.45
N ARG A 792 81.40 15.52 53.77
CA ARG A 792 81.56 14.29 52.98
C ARG A 792 80.15 13.98 52.46
N TRP A 793 79.95 13.58 51.21
CA TRP A 793 80.01 12.18 50.77
C TRP A 793 79.38 12.13 49.34
N PRO A 794 79.24 10.94 48.72
CA PRO A 794 78.06 10.69 47.90
C PRO A 794 76.70 10.67 48.70
N ASP A 795 76.70 10.82 50.04
CA ASP A 795 75.59 10.71 51.04
C ASP A 795 74.96 12.06 51.43
N ALA A 796 74.94 13.03 50.53
CA ALA A 796 73.82 13.96 50.51
C ALA A 796 73.54 14.37 49.05
N PRO A 797 72.31 14.18 48.55
CA PRO A 797 71.94 14.46 47.16
C PRO A 797 71.77 15.98 46.95
N CYS A 798 72.87 16.69 46.76
CA CYS A 798 72.89 17.98 46.08
C CYS A 798 72.94 17.71 44.55
N ALA A 799 71.90 18.22 43.86
CA ALA A 799 71.55 18.04 42.44
C ALA A 799 70.86 16.71 42.04
N GLN A 800 69.52 16.68 42.11
CA GLN A 800 68.66 16.35 40.97
C GLN A 800 67.34 17.13 41.06
N LEU A 801 67.00 17.85 39.99
CA LEU A 801 65.63 18.27 39.69
C LEU A 801 64.79 17.01 39.50
N GLY A 802 64.08 16.60 40.55
CA GLY A 802 63.15 15.48 40.57
C GLY A 802 61.93 15.86 41.40
N SER A 803 60.75 15.74 40.79
CA SER A 803 59.47 16.08 41.40
C SER A 803 59.18 15.24 42.65
N GLN A 804 58.68 15.89 43.70
CA GLN A 804 57.99 15.22 44.81
C GLN A 804 56.58 15.79 44.96
N PHE A 805 55.62 15.13 44.31
CA PHE A 805 54.29 14.94 44.89
C PHE A 805 54.10 13.42 45.00
N VAL A 806 54.41 12.85 46.17
CA VAL A 806 53.92 11.54 46.60
C VAL A 806 53.41 11.71 48.03
N GLY A 807 52.10 11.63 48.18
CA GLY A 807 51.42 11.86 49.46
C GLY A 807 49.89 11.87 49.43
N LEU A 808 49.26 11.52 48.29
CA LEU A 808 47.83 11.23 48.22
C LEU A 808 47.64 9.80 47.72
N LYS A 809 47.43 8.88 48.67
CA LYS A 809 46.98 7.51 48.43
C LYS A 809 45.59 7.56 47.79
N ALA A 810 45.43 6.90 46.66
CA ALA A 810 44.12 6.61 46.10
C ALA A 810 43.35 5.74 47.10
N ASN A 811 42.17 6.22 47.50
CA ASN A 811 41.23 5.45 48.32
C ASN A 811 40.49 4.47 47.40
N TYR A 812 41.01 3.25 47.28
CA TYR A 812 40.39 2.19 46.48
C TYR A 812 39.11 1.63 47.13
N ASP A 813 38.83 1.93 48.41
CA ASP A 813 37.58 1.54 49.10
C ASP A 813 36.35 2.35 48.63
N ALA A 814 36.53 3.34 47.75
CA ALA A 814 35.43 4.09 47.14
C ALA A 814 34.77 3.36 45.95
N PHE A 815 35.43 2.37 45.35
CA PHE A 815 34.86 1.55 44.28
C PHE A 815 33.99 0.39 44.83
N ASP A 816 34.28 -0.10 46.03
CA ASP A 816 33.51 -1.19 46.68
C ASP A 816 32.20 -0.73 47.35
N ARG A 817 31.88 0.57 47.28
CA ARG A 817 30.65 1.17 47.83
C ARG A 817 29.62 1.58 46.78
N LEU A 818 29.88 1.30 45.50
CA LEU A 818 28.88 1.42 44.44
C LEU A 818 28.16 0.08 44.29
N SER A 819 27.13 -0.15 45.10
CA SER A 819 26.18 -1.24 44.89
C SER A 819 25.33 -0.94 43.66
N ILE A 820 25.84 -1.28 42.48
CA ILE A 820 25.00 -1.47 41.30
C ILE A 820 24.19 -2.73 41.59
N GLN A 821 22.91 -2.57 41.93
CA GLN A 821 21.99 -3.69 41.92
C GLN A 821 21.81 -4.13 40.46
N ASP A 822 22.50 -5.21 40.12
CA ASP A 822 22.28 -6.02 38.94
C ASP A 822 20.88 -6.67 39.01
N CYS A 823 19.92 -6.10 38.32
CA CYS A 823 18.66 -6.79 37.98
C CYS A 823 18.22 -6.58 36.52
N TYR A 824 19.13 -6.13 35.64
CA TYR A 824 18.80 -5.91 34.21
C TYR A 824 19.11 -7.07 33.26
N PHE A 825 19.62 -8.20 33.78
CA PHE A 825 19.76 -9.44 33.00
C PHE A 825 19.38 -10.65 33.87
N GLY A 826 18.13 -11.08 33.78
CA GLY A 826 17.72 -12.41 34.22
C GLY A 826 17.91 -13.43 33.07
N PRO A 827 18.32 -14.68 33.36
CA PRO A 827 18.38 -15.77 32.40
C PRO A 827 17.08 -16.61 32.39
N GLU A 828 16.85 -17.23 31.23
CA GLU A 828 15.80 -18.21 30.84
C GLU A 828 14.46 -17.68 30.33
#